data_AF-A0A7J7JLV4-F1
#
_entry.id   AF-A0A7J7JLV4-F1
#
_cell.length_a   1.000
_cell.length_b   1.000
_cell.length_c   1.000
_cell.angle_alpha   90.00
_cell.angle_beta   90.00
_cell.angle_gamma   90.00
#
_symmetry.space_group_name_H-M   'P 1'
#
loop_
_entity.id
_entity.type
_entity.pdbx_description
1 polymer ?
#
loop_
_entity_poly.entity_id
_entity_poly.type
_entity_poly.pdbx_seq_one_letter_code
_entity_poly.pdbx_strand_id
1 'polypeptide(L)'
;MNASVICLLDGMICRVEARDAEIERLGRVLDGGRPYDVVALEARNRSNEKLISHLNIQIDYLQQKNKELERKLGESRVGEANARQLAVSADLEKSNLEMTLKDVDRTARRLKNDKDAVIDVADKEMAEAKLELSKSNKEIEKLDLELSKLRQSVTELKKRITSYQATPDLRCRAADFERLENLVDKVQQDKRKLGVRVNRLVQTEKELVTELDKYKRSKKGPAIQAARLRNRSPNRFDQLIKNLEQERDYWKAEVERLQEVMTYKGVGGGLVKTPNVSPVKNNKVSPRAARSPSRSPVKGRTKSTGRLESAMQVANEERDFYKEEYLRLKSQTSPLKSSATPTGRKLKDSPESSSKLARVISDRDHLQTLVDKFETQLSETQGDVRVVAAERDRLQETNADIREELQRVRQQLMRSSTAATPSLAAQRVLKQVEMEREEALADLRQTTIERDTLRERLQVATETQINERVASDDKIEELHSRLRRVNSERSEVEAQLEDMRSKVTQLEEEVRVQSGRCNEVFGDYQQLKQQHSQLRMLADQGDKSLRENHQRLGIKEDELQCMTNRCQDLEGRLEGAEKVSNTLRSEISQLRNTVAAMDREKDNLQSILDDKTERCARLDQECANQEEKANQLLRNNRDVARQLDHSEDTIKLKDREIHSLRKQVESVHKEIAEVVQTRDDHIRENRLLEDDLTNMTAETQRLNKDIKELIDERAELSDQVQDYIGEVKRVEDVLAQKEDERTQLLEQYRLLSLEAERFTAQTSQLETESHSMRRDLQTKEHQIRRLQEQVEVIERELQQTQISHQSLEGQIANQNRIHNNLEDKIQELEGQKYNLEQDVSVTRDLSARLENSKDTVQRRLAAKELECDRAVDTIDQLEREISALKDRNHSDRQELLGLEQLLASNRDKEFQAQLAVQESSSEVQLMKDRLTLNDSKIDSQTREITQLRNRILDLESDLERSRHQLTNERFEKEKTAQELRRVTELSRSQLSRSAGHMTPSSQALSGRATPMSQVSAPVNKGNKYSLLLQVGGALQPPLKSAHSLSTAPANVSVASNLAASSRSSITQAKLLLADSNSQQKLSSPRSAPRWNSAV
;
A
#
# COMPACT_ATOMS: atom_id res chain seq x y z
N MET A 1 -93.52 -64.89 -215.81
CA MET A 1 -94.21 -63.64 -215.38
C MET A 1 -95.08 -63.93 -214.17
N ASN A 2 -95.32 -62.93 -213.31
CA ASN A 2 -96.55 -62.71 -212.56
C ASN A 2 -97.14 -63.82 -211.67
N ALA A 3 -96.31 -64.40 -210.79
CA ALA A 3 -96.79 -65.01 -209.52
C ALA A 3 -96.17 -64.36 -208.27
N SER A 4 -95.03 -63.67 -208.42
CA SER A 4 -94.17 -63.13 -207.35
C SER A 4 -94.74 -61.91 -206.58
N VAL A 5 -96.06 -61.71 -206.59
CA VAL A 5 -96.73 -60.55 -205.97
C VAL A 5 -97.77 -60.97 -204.92
N ILE A 6 -98.43 -62.12 -205.10
CA ILE A 6 -99.57 -62.51 -204.23
C ILE A 6 -99.08 -62.97 -202.85
N CYS A 7 -98.12 -63.92 -202.77
CA CYS A 7 -97.60 -64.39 -201.48
C CYS A 7 -96.86 -63.31 -200.65
N LEU A 8 -96.54 -62.16 -201.23
CA LEU A 8 -95.93 -61.03 -200.50
C LEU A 8 -96.94 -60.24 -199.67
N LEU A 9 -98.25 -60.30 -200.01
CA LEU A 9 -99.31 -59.60 -199.28
C LEU A 9 -99.76 -60.36 -198.02
N ASP A 10 -100.03 -61.66 -198.11
CA ASP A 10 -100.36 -62.49 -196.93
C ASP A 10 -99.24 -62.47 -195.88
N GLY A 11 -97.98 -62.46 -196.34
CA GLY A 11 -96.78 -62.33 -195.50
C GLY A 11 -96.59 -60.96 -194.84
N MET A 12 -97.45 -59.97 -195.13
CA MET A 12 -97.52 -58.69 -194.42
C MET A 12 -98.70 -58.61 -193.44
N ILE A 13 -99.89 -59.13 -193.79
CA ILE A 13 -101.10 -59.05 -192.94
C ILE A 13 -100.85 -59.72 -191.58
N CYS A 14 -100.38 -60.98 -191.58
CA CYS A 14 -100.05 -61.72 -190.35
C CYS A 14 -98.96 -61.04 -189.50
N ARG A 15 -98.20 -60.10 -190.09
CA ARG A 15 -97.12 -59.35 -189.42
C ARG A 15 -97.58 -58.05 -188.77
N VAL A 16 -98.78 -57.57 -189.12
CA VAL A 16 -99.46 -56.45 -188.46
C VAL A 16 -100.20 -56.97 -187.22
N GLU A 17 -100.98 -58.05 -187.34
CA GLU A 17 -101.70 -58.67 -186.22
C GLU A 17 -100.76 -59.05 -185.06
N ALA A 18 -99.59 -59.61 -185.39
CA ALA A 18 -98.55 -59.93 -184.40
C ALA A 18 -97.89 -58.70 -183.74
N ARG A 19 -97.94 -57.52 -184.37
CA ARG A 19 -97.50 -56.25 -183.76
C ARG A 19 -98.56 -55.69 -182.83
N ASP A 20 -99.81 -55.69 -183.23
CA ASP A 20 -100.88 -55.02 -182.49
C ASP A 20 -101.20 -55.77 -181.18
N ALA A 21 -101.10 -57.11 -181.19
CA ALA A 21 -101.13 -57.92 -179.98
C ALA A 21 -100.00 -57.58 -178.98
N GLU A 22 -98.78 -57.29 -179.46
CA GLU A 22 -97.65 -56.90 -178.61
C GLU A 22 -97.79 -55.46 -178.09
N ILE A 23 -98.39 -54.55 -178.87
CA ILE A 23 -98.72 -53.19 -178.41
C ILE A 23 -99.71 -53.24 -177.25
N GLU A 24 -100.77 -54.05 -177.33
CA GLU A 24 -101.73 -54.16 -176.22
C GLU A 24 -101.10 -54.82 -174.98
N ARG A 25 -100.20 -55.81 -175.17
CA ARG A 25 -99.42 -56.42 -174.08
C ARG A 25 -98.51 -55.39 -173.38
N LEU A 26 -97.85 -54.52 -174.13
CA LEU A 26 -96.97 -53.48 -173.60
C LEU A 26 -97.75 -52.38 -172.85
N GLY A 27 -98.94 -52.01 -173.32
CA GLY A 27 -99.79 -51.03 -172.65
C GLY A 27 -100.08 -51.38 -171.19
N ARG A 28 -100.47 -52.63 -170.91
CA ARG A 28 -100.79 -53.10 -169.54
C ARG A 28 -99.61 -53.13 -168.58
N VAL A 29 -98.37 -52.98 -169.06
CA VAL A 29 -97.15 -52.93 -168.23
C VAL A 29 -96.88 -51.50 -167.72
N LEU A 30 -97.45 -50.47 -168.36
CA LEU A 30 -97.12 -49.06 -168.08
C LEU A 30 -97.98 -48.42 -166.98
N ASP A 31 -99.23 -48.86 -166.78
CA ASP A 31 -100.16 -48.30 -165.79
C ASP A 31 -99.81 -48.63 -164.30
N GLY A 32 -98.73 -49.39 -164.05
CA GLY A 32 -98.31 -49.80 -162.70
C GLY A 32 -97.50 -48.76 -161.89
N GLY A 33 -97.24 -47.57 -162.42
CA GLY A 33 -96.34 -46.58 -161.83
C GLY A 33 -96.95 -45.78 -160.67
N ARG A 34 -96.24 -45.65 -159.53
CA ARG A 34 -96.59 -44.67 -158.49
C ARG A 34 -96.32 -43.23 -158.97
N PRO A 35 -97.19 -42.24 -158.66
CA PRO A 35 -96.97 -40.85 -159.06
C PRO A 35 -95.66 -40.25 -158.52
N TYR A 36 -94.95 -39.53 -159.39
CA TYR A 36 -93.64 -38.94 -159.12
C TYR A 36 -93.64 -37.98 -157.92
N ASP A 37 -94.67 -37.15 -157.79
CA ASP A 37 -94.73 -36.08 -156.78
C ASP A 37 -94.70 -36.61 -155.34
N VAL A 38 -95.29 -37.78 -155.10
CA VAL A 38 -95.27 -38.44 -153.79
C VAL A 38 -93.86 -38.93 -153.45
N VAL A 39 -93.16 -39.51 -154.44
CA VAL A 39 -91.76 -39.96 -154.28
C VAL A 39 -90.82 -38.78 -154.08
N ALA A 40 -91.05 -37.66 -154.78
CA ALA A 40 -90.30 -36.42 -154.61
C ALA A 40 -90.53 -35.78 -153.22
N LEU A 41 -91.78 -35.79 -152.72
CA LEU A 41 -92.11 -35.34 -151.37
C LEU A 41 -91.51 -36.25 -150.29
N GLU A 42 -91.58 -37.57 -150.43
CA GLU A 42 -90.91 -38.52 -149.53
C GLU A 42 -89.39 -38.30 -149.51
N ALA A 43 -88.76 -38.12 -150.67
CA ALA A 43 -87.32 -37.86 -150.77
C ALA A 43 -86.93 -36.53 -150.11
N ARG A 44 -87.72 -35.47 -150.31
CA ARG A 44 -87.51 -34.16 -149.68
C ARG A 44 -87.72 -34.23 -148.16
N ASN A 45 -88.74 -34.93 -147.69
CA ASN A 45 -89.00 -35.11 -146.26
C ASN A 45 -87.89 -35.92 -145.57
N ARG A 46 -87.41 -37.03 -146.18
CA ARG A 46 -86.23 -37.77 -145.70
C ARG A 46 -84.95 -36.92 -145.67
N SER A 47 -84.84 -35.90 -146.52
CA SER A 47 -83.74 -34.92 -146.48
C SER A 47 -83.92 -33.93 -145.33
N ASN A 48 -85.13 -33.38 -145.16
CA ASN A 48 -85.48 -32.49 -144.05
C ASN A 48 -85.31 -33.17 -142.69
N GLU A 49 -85.73 -34.43 -142.53
CA GLU A 49 -85.56 -35.24 -141.32
C GLU A 49 -84.08 -35.43 -140.96
N LYS A 50 -83.22 -35.68 -141.95
CA LYS A 50 -81.76 -35.75 -141.75
C LYS A 50 -81.18 -34.40 -141.32
N LEU A 51 -81.65 -33.29 -141.90
CA LEU A 51 -81.22 -31.95 -141.51
C LEU A 51 -81.69 -31.60 -140.10
N ILE A 52 -82.94 -31.90 -139.73
CA ILE A 52 -83.48 -31.70 -138.37
C ILE A 52 -82.72 -32.56 -137.37
N SER A 53 -82.42 -33.82 -137.69
CA SER A 53 -81.58 -34.70 -136.85
C SER A 53 -80.18 -34.11 -136.63
N HIS A 54 -79.52 -33.63 -137.69
CA HIS A 54 -78.21 -33.00 -137.59
C HIS A 54 -78.25 -31.70 -136.77
N LEU A 55 -79.27 -30.85 -136.98
CA LEU A 55 -79.47 -29.61 -136.20
C LEU A 55 -79.77 -29.91 -134.73
N ASN A 56 -80.54 -30.96 -134.41
CA ASN A 56 -80.79 -31.37 -133.03
C ASN A 56 -79.50 -31.84 -132.36
N ILE A 57 -78.69 -32.67 -133.02
CA ILE A 57 -77.36 -33.09 -132.53
C ILE A 57 -76.45 -31.87 -132.29
N GLN A 58 -76.50 -30.87 -133.18
CA GLN A 58 -75.75 -29.62 -133.03
C GLN A 58 -76.27 -28.77 -131.85
N ILE A 59 -77.58 -28.69 -131.65
CA ILE A 59 -78.22 -28.01 -130.52
C ILE A 59 -77.88 -28.69 -129.20
N ASP A 60 -77.94 -30.02 -129.13
CA ASP A 60 -77.59 -30.80 -127.94
C ASP A 60 -76.10 -30.62 -127.60
N TYR A 61 -75.21 -30.66 -128.59
CA TYR A 61 -73.79 -30.35 -128.41
C TYR A 61 -73.56 -28.92 -127.90
N LEU A 62 -74.26 -27.92 -128.46
CA LEU A 62 -74.17 -26.53 -128.02
C LEU A 62 -74.74 -26.33 -126.61
N GLN A 63 -75.85 -26.99 -126.25
CA GLN A 63 -76.39 -26.98 -124.89
C GLN A 63 -75.44 -27.65 -123.89
N GLN A 64 -74.83 -28.79 -124.28
CA GLN A 64 -73.85 -29.48 -123.45
C GLN A 64 -72.60 -28.61 -123.26
N LYS A 65 -72.13 -27.92 -124.31
CA LYS A 65 -71.01 -26.97 -124.23
C LYS A 65 -71.34 -25.73 -123.41
N ASN A 66 -72.55 -25.17 -123.51
CA ASN A 66 -72.97 -24.08 -122.64
C ASN A 66 -73.00 -24.50 -121.17
N LYS A 67 -73.58 -25.67 -120.84
CA LYS A 67 -73.54 -26.23 -119.47
C LYS A 67 -72.11 -26.50 -118.98
N GLU A 68 -71.21 -26.94 -119.86
CA GLU A 68 -69.79 -27.12 -119.54
C GLU A 68 -69.07 -25.78 -119.25
N LEU A 69 -69.39 -24.73 -120.03
CA LEU A 69 -68.86 -23.38 -119.85
C LEU A 69 -69.44 -22.68 -118.62
N GLU A 70 -70.73 -22.85 -118.32
CA GLU A 70 -71.39 -22.39 -117.10
C GLU A 70 -70.77 -23.03 -115.86
N ARG A 71 -70.53 -24.35 -115.88
CA ARG A 71 -69.80 -25.05 -114.81
C ARG A 71 -68.38 -24.49 -114.64
N LYS A 72 -67.63 -24.32 -115.73
CA LYS A 72 -66.28 -23.73 -115.70
C LYS A 72 -66.26 -22.28 -115.19
N LEU A 73 -67.29 -21.48 -115.49
CA LEU A 73 -67.49 -20.14 -114.94
C LEU A 73 -67.83 -20.17 -113.45
N GLY A 74 -68.65 -21.12 -112.99
CA GLY A 74 -68.92 -21.35 -111.58
C GLY A 74 -67.65 -21.73 -110.80
N GLU A 75 -66.90 -22.70 -111.30
CA GLU A 75 -65.62 -23.15 -110.73
C GLU A 75 -64.59 -22.02 -110.70
N SER A 76 -64.49 -21.24 -111.77
CA SER A 76 -63.61 -20.05 -111.84
C SER A 76 -64.02 -18.98 -110.81
N ARG A 77 -65.32 -18.71 -110.64
CA ARG A 77 -65.82 -17.75 -109.62
C ARG A 77 -65.59 -18.23 -108.18
N VAL A 78 -65.71 -19.52 -107.91
CA VAL A 78 -65.36 -20.09 -106.59
C VAL A 78 -63.85 -20.02 -106.36
N GLY A 79 -63.04 -20.30 -107.37
CA GLY A 79 -61.59 -20.10 -107.33
C GLY A 79 -61.22 -18.63 -107.05
N GLU A 80 -61.88 -17.68 -107.72
CA GLU A 80 -61.69 -16.25 -107.53
C GLU A 80 -62.11 -15.79 -106.11
N ALA A 81 -63.25 -16.28 -105.60
CA ALA A 81 -63.70 -15.99 -104.24
C ALA A 81 -62.72 -16.52 -103.18
N ASN A 82 -62.25 -17.76 -103.34
CA ASN A 82 -61.26 -18.37 -102.46
C ASN A 82 -59.91 -17.63 -102.54
N ALA A 83 -59.45 -17.26 -103.74
CA ALA A 83 -58.23 -16.48 -103.93
C ALA A 83 -58.31 -15.08 -103.29
N ARG A 84 -59.47 -14.41 -103.38
CA ARG A 84 -59.73 -13.12 -102.70
C ARG A 84 -59.73 -13.29 -101.18
N GLN A 85 -60.32 -14.36 -100.63
CA GLN A 85 -60.30 -14.62 -99.19
C GLN A 85 -58.89 -14.93 -98.68
N LEU A 86 -58.10 -15.71 -99.44
CA LEU A 86 -56.68 -15.98 -99.13
C LEU A 86 -55.85 -14.69 -99.20
N ALA A 87 -56.08 -13.81 -100.19
CA ALA A 87 -55.39 -12.52 -100.27
C ALA A 87 -55.69 -11.63 -99.05
N VAL A 88 -56.96 -11.56 -98.60
CA VAL A 88 -57.33 -10.81 -97.38
C VAL A 88 -56.71 -11.42 -96.11
N SER A 89 -56.59 -12.75 -96.01
CA SER A 89 -55.85 -13.39 -94.91
C SER A 89 -54.36 -13.02 -94.94
N ALA A 90 -53.74 -13.11 -96.12
CA ALA A 90 -52.33 -12.77 -96.31
C ALA A 90 -52.03 -11.29 -96.05
N ASP A 91 -52.92 -10.35 -96.40
CA ASP A 91 -52.78 -8.94 -96.06
C ASP A 91 -52.92 -8.67 -94.55
N LEU A 92 -53.80 -9.42 -93.86
CA LEU A 92 -53.94 -9.35 -92.39
C LEU A 92 -52.68 -9.91 -91.69
N GLU A 93 -52.21 -11.07 -92.13
CA GLU A 93 -50.97 -11.71 -91.66
C GLU A 93 -49.76 -10.82 -91.92
N LYS A 94 -49.65 -10.22 -93.10
CA LYS A 94 -48.64 -9.21 -93.44
C LYS A 94 -48.72 -7.99 -92.52
N SER A 95 -49.91 -7.47 -92.22
CA SER A 95 -50.06 -6.33 -91.31
C SER A 95 -49.60 -6.67 -89.88
N ASN A 96 -49.92 -7.88 -89.40
CA ASN A 96 -49.43 -8.40 -88.13
C ASN A 96 -47.89 -8.57 -88.14
N LEU A 97 -47.33 -9.16 -89.20
CA LEU A 97 -45.89 -9.33 -89.38
C LEU A 97 -45.18 -7.98 -89.42
N GLU A 98 -45.69 -7.00 -90.16
CA GLU A 98 -45.18 -5.63 -90.16
C GLU A 98 -45.18 -4.98 -88.77
N MET A 99 -46.20 -5.24 -87.94
CA MET A 99 -46.24 -4.76 -86.55
C MET A 99 -45.20 -5.46 -85.69
N THR A 100 -45.08 -6.80 -85.76
CA THR A 100 -44.02 -7.53 -85.02
C THR A 100 -42.63 -7.10 -85.47
N LEU A 101 -42.41 -6.84 -86.76
CA LEU A 101 -41.15 -6.33 -87.30
C LEU A 101 -40.84 -4.93 -86.75
N LYS A 102 -41.83 -4.03 -86.66
CA LYS A 102 -41.69 -2.70 -86.03
C LYS A 102 -41.34 -2.81 -84.53
N ASP A 103 -41.81 -3.84 -83.83
CA ASP A 103 -41.45 -4.10 -82.43
C ASP A 103 -40.09 -4.76 -82.25
N VAL A 104 -39.69 -5.67 -83.14
CA VAL A 104 -38.30 -6.18 -83.23
C VAL A 104 -37.33 -5.05 -83.55
N ASP A 105 -37.70 -4.11 -84.42
CA ASP A 105 -36.91 -2.91 -84.71
C ASP A 105 -36.76 -2.01 -83.46
N ARG A 106 -37.81 -1.90 -82.64
CA ARG A 106 -37.77 -1.14 -81.38
C ARG A 106 -36.88 -1.81 -80.34
N THR A 107 -36.92 -3.15 -80.19
CA THR A 107 -36.05 -3.87 -79.25
C THR A 107 -34.60 -3.90 -79.74
N ALA A 108 -34.35 -4.11 -81.04
CA ALA A 108 -33.02 -4.06 -81.63
C ALA A 108 -32.36 -2.67 -81.46
N ARG A 109 -33.12 -1.57 -81.60
CA ARG A 109 -32.62 -0.22 -81.34
C ARG A 109 -32.32 0.03 -79.86
N ARG A 110 -33.14 -0.50 -78.92
CA ARG A 110 -32.83 -0.45 -77.48
C ARG A 110 -31.56 -1.23 -77.17
N LEU A 111 -31.51 -2.50 -77.53
CA LEU A 111 -30.34 -3.37 -77.33
C LEU A 111 -29.07 -2.80 -77.97
N LYS A 112 -29.18 -2.10 -79.11
CA LYS A 112 -28.06 -1.35 -79.68
C LYS A 112 -27.65 -0.17 -78.80
N ASN A 113 -28.57 0.70 -78.39
CA ASN A 113 -28.25 1.82 -77.50
C ASN A 113 -27.67 1.35 -76.16
N ASP A 114 -28.21 0.26 -75.60
CA ASP A 114 -27.74 -0.34 -74.34
C ASP A 114 -26.33 -0.92 -74.51
N LYS A 115 -26.07 -1.63 -75.62
CA LYS A 115 -24.73 -2.10 -76.01
C LYS A 115 -23.75 -0.95 -76.20
N ASP A 116 -24.14 0.07 -76.97
CA ASP A 116 -23.29 1.20 -77.29
C ASP A 116 -22.95 1.98 -76.00
N ALA A 117 -23.89 2.10 -75.05
CA ALA A 117 -23.64 2.66 -73.72
C ALA A 117 -22.72 1.80 -72.83
N VAL A 118 -22.83 0.46 -72.89
CA VAL A 118 -21.90 -0.45 -72.18
C VAL A 118 -20.49 -0.37 -72.77
N ILE A 119 -20.35 -0.25 -74.10
CA ILE A 119 -19.06 0.01 -74.75
C ILE A 119 -18.51 1.36 -74.30
N ASP A 120 -19.35 2.40 -74.25
CA ASP A 120 -18.97 3.74 -73.79
C ASP A 120 -18.47 3.74 -72.34
N VAL A 121 -18.95 2.84 -71.47
CA VAL A 121 -18.42 2.65 -70.11
C VAL A 121 -17.11 1.85 -70.15
N ALA A 122 -17.07 0.72 -70.85
CA ALA A 122 -15.89 -0.14 -70.94
C ALA A 122 -14.68 0.60 -71.56
N ASP A 123 -14.88 1.48 -72.54
CA ASP A 123 -13.81 2.29 -73.13
C ASP A 123 -13.29 3.37 -72.16
N LYS A 124 -14.14 3.89 -71.25
CA LYS A 124 -13.71 4.80 -70.17
C LYS A 124 -12.88 4.04 -69.13
N GLU A 125 -13.39 2.90 -68.64
CA GLU A 125 -12.68 2.03 -67.70
C GLU A 125 -11.34 1.54 -68.29
N MET A 126 -11.31 1.17 -69.57
CA MET A 126 -10.08 0.80 -70.29
C MET A 126 -9.14 1.99 -70.50
N ALA A 127 -9.63 3.22 -70.67
CA ALA A 127 -8.79 4.42 -70.74
C ALA A 127 -8.17 4.76 -69.37
N GLU A 128 -8.94 4.62 -68.29
CA GLU A 128 -8.46 4.80 -66.91
C GLU A 128 -7.44 3.71 -66.54
N ALA A 129 -7.73 2.44 -66.81
CA ALA A 129 -6.77 1.34 -66.62
C ALA A 129 -5.47 1.53 -67.45
N LYS A 130 -5.56 2.00 -68.71
CA LYS A 130 -4.36 2.37 -69.51
C LYS A 130 -3.59 3.54 -68.89
N LEU A 131 -4.28 4.52 -68.30
CA LEU A 131 -3.64 5.65 -67.61
C LEU A 131 -2.94 5.18 -66.32
N GLU A 132 -3.55 4.27 -65.58
CA GLU A 132 -3.00 3.65 -64.36
C GLU A 132 -1.75 2.80 -64.69
N LEU A 133 -1.84 1.93 -65.70
CA LEU A 133 -0.70 1.16 -66.23
C LEU A 133 0.42 2.08 -66.74
N SER A 134 0.08 3.25 -67.31
CA SER A 134 1.07 4.27 -67.69
C SER A 134 1.71 4.98 -66.48
N LYS A 135 1.06 5.01 -65.31
CA LYS A 135 1.68 5.50 -64.05
C LYS A 135 2.59 4.42 -63.47
N SER A 136 2.10 3.18 -63.35
CA SER A 136 2.87 2.06 -62.77
C SER A 136 4.10 1.73 -63.59
N ASN A 137 4.03 1.73 -64.92
CA ASN A 137 5.20 1.51 -65.77
C ASN A 137 6.26 2.61 -65.58
N LYS A 138 5.85 3.88 -65.43
CA LYS A 138 6.78 4.98 -65.07
C LYS A 138 7.30 4.93 -63.64
N GLU A 139 6.77 4.06 -62.79
CA GLU A 139 7.27 3.79 -61.44
C GLU A 139 8.23 2.59 -61.46
N ILE A 140 7.88 1.52 -62.18
CA ILE A 140 8.76 0.40 -62.50
C ILE A 140 10.04 0.89 -63.19
N GLU A 141 9.95 1.77 -64.20
CA GLU A 141 11.12 2.38 -64.87
C GLU A 141 12.07 3.12 -63.90
N LYS A 142 11.53 3.78 -62.86
CA LYS A 142 12.34 4.45 -61.82
C LYS A 142 12.99 3.42 -60.91
N LEU A 143 12.22 2.42 -60.47
CA LEU A 143 12.69 1.34 -59.61
C LEU A 143 13.76 0.49 -60.31
N ASP A 144 13.63 0.20 -61.61
CA ASP A 144 14.66 -0.46 -62.42
C ASP A 144 15.91 0.41 -62.58
N LEU A 145 15.76 1.72 -62.75
CA LEU A 145 16.89 2.65 -62.76
C LEU A 145 17.61 2.69 -61.40
N GLU A 146 16.90 2.55 -60.29
CA GLU A 146 17.47 2.46 -58.94
C GLU A 146 18.09 1.09 -58.65
N LEU A 147 17.43 0.00 -59.03
CA LEU A 147 17.97 -1.36 -58.99
C LEU A 147 19.23 -1.48 -59.87
N SER A 148 19.29 -0.78 -61.01
CA SER A 148 20.49 -0.71 -61.85
C SER A 148 21.64 0.01 -61.14
N LYS A 149 21.40 1.16 -60.50
CA LYS A 149 22.40 1.87 -59.66
C LYS A 149 22.87 1.01 -58.48
N LEU A 150 21.96 0.30 -57.82
CA LEU A 150 22.27 -0.60 -56.70
C LEU A 150 23.03 -1.85 -57.16
N ARG A 151 22.68 -2.44 -58.31
CA ARG A 151 23.45 -3.52 -58.93
C ARG A 151 24.86 -3.05 -59.28
N GLN A 152 25.02 -1.84 -59.84
CA GLN A 152 26.33 -1.25 -60.12
C GLN A 152 27.16 -1.08 -58.84
N SER A 153 26.63 -0.45 -57.79
CA SER A 153 27.36 -0.28 -56.52
C SER A 153 27.71 -1.61 -55.85
N VAL A 154 26.83 -2.62 -55.92
CA VAL A 154 27.14 -3.99 -55.48
C VAL A 154 28.27 -4.62 -56.31
N THR A 155 28.33 -4.40 -57.63
CA THR A 155 29.49 -4.88 -58.42
C THR A 155 30.78 -4.15 -58.09
N GLU A 156 30.74 -2.86 -57.77
CA GLU A 156 31.92 -2.12 -57.30
C GLU A 156 32.39 -2.60 -55.94
N LEU A 157 31.48 -2.83 -54.99
CA LEU A 157 31.80 -3.40 -53.68
C LEU A 157 32.37 -4.82 -53.82
N LYS A 158 31.81 -5.66 -54.69
CA LYS A 158 32.37 -6.99 -55.01
C LYS A 158 33.79 -6.87 -55.59
N LYS A 159 34.03 -5.96 -56.55
CA LYS A 159 35.38 -5.68 -57.11
C LYS A 159 36.36 -5.23 -56.03
N ARG A 160 35.93 -4.37 -55.10
CA ARG A 160 36.75 -3.95 -53.94
C ARG A 160 37.07 -5.14 -53.04
N ILE A 161 36.08 -5.95 -52.67
CA ILE A 161 36.27 -7.16 -51.84
C ILE A 161 37.27 -8.12 -52.50
N THR A 162 37.14 -8.41 -53.80
CA THR A 162 38.10 -9.27 -54.50
C THR A 162 39.49 -8.64 -54.59
N SER A 163 39.61 -7.32 -54.71
CA SER A 163 40.92 -6.64 -54.67
C SER A 163 41.57 -6.70 -53.28
N TYR A 164 40.79 -6.64 -52.19
CA TYR A 164 41.30 -6.87 -50.83
C TYR A 164 41.70 -8.34 -50.62
N GLN A 165 40.91 -9.31 -51.09
CA GLN A 165 41.24 -10.74 -51.05
C GLN A 165 42.48 -11.10 -51.89
N ALA A 166 42.78 -10.32 -52.93
CA ALA A 166 43.98 -10.47 -53.76
C ALA A 166 45.25 -9.86 -53.14
N THR A 167 45.18 -9.20 -51.98
CA THR A 167 46.37 -8.67 -51.30
C THR A 167 47.30 -9.80 -50.84
N PRO A 168 48.64 -9.63 -50.97
CA PRO A 168 49.59 -10.67 -50.59
C PRO A 168 49.53 -11.01 -49.10
N ASP A 169 49.19 -10.02 -48.27
CA ASP A 169 49.13 -10.12 -46.80
C ASP A 169 48.19 -11.23 -46.31
N LEU A 170 47.04 -11.41 -46.98
CA LEU A 170 46.07 -12.45 -46.63
C LEU A 170 46.54 -13.84 -47.06
N ARG A 171 47.21 -13.96 -48.22
CA ARG A 171 47.84 -15.23 -48.64
C ARG A 171 48.97 -15.63 -47.69
N CYS A 172 49.76 -14.67 -47.22
CA CYS A 172 50.81 -14.95 -46.25
C CYS A 172 50.25 -15.36 -44.89
N ARG A 173 49.20 -14.69 -44.38
CA ARG A 173 48.50 -15.13 -43.16
C ARG A 173 47.94 -16.56 -43.28
N ALA A 174 47.39 -16.94 -44.43
CA ALA A 174 46.90 -18.31 -44.66
C ALA A 174 48.04 -19.35 -44.53
N ALA A 175 49.20 -19.09 -45.16
CA ALA A 175 50.38 -19.95 -45.03
C ALA A 175 50.96 -19.98 -43.59
N ASP A 176 50.80 -18.91 -42.82
CA ASP A 176 51.20 -18.87 -41.41
C ASP A 176 50.20 -19.61 -40.50
N PHE A 177 48.90 -19.61 -40.82
CA PHE A 177 47.92 -20.48 -40.16
C PHE A 177 48.20 -21.97 -40.40
N GLU A 178 48.48 -22.36 -41.64
CA GLU A 178 48.85 -23.75 -42.00
C GLU A 178 50.09 -24.23 -41.23
N ARG A 179 51.08 -23.34 -41.04
CA ARG A 179 52.27 -23.62 -40.19
C ARG A 179 51.92 -23.79 -38.72
N LEU A 180 51.03 -22.96 -38.18
CA LEU A 180 50.58 -23.05 -36.79
C LEU A 180 49.78 -24.33 -36.53
N GLU A 181 48.92 -24.73 -37.47
CA GLU A 181 48.15 -25.98 -37.41
C GLU A 181 49.07 -27.22 -37.41
N ASN A 182 50.05 -27.25 -38.32
CA ASN A 182 51.10 -28.28 -38.31
C ASN A 182 51.93 -28.31 -37.00
N LEU A 183 52.15 -27.15 -36.35
CA LEU A 183 52.78 -27.10 -35.03
C LEU A 183 51.87 -27.67 -33.93
N VAL A 184 50.58 -27.33 -33.94
CA VAL A 184 49.58 -27.83 -32.99
C VAL A 184 49.47 -29.35 -33.06
N ASP A 185 49.41 -29.93 -34.26
CA ASP A 185 49.38 -31.39 -34.44
C ASP A 185 50.65 -32.07 -33.92
N LYS A 186 51.81 -31.45 -34.10
CA LYS A 186 53.09 -31.96 -33.57
C LYS A 186 53.10 -31.93 -32.04
N VAL A 187 52.67 -30.83 -31.44
CA VAL A 187 52.50 -30.70 -29.97
C VAL A 187 51.45 -31.68 -29.44
N GLN A 188 50.35 -31.93 -30.16
CA GLN A 188 49.39 -32.98 -29.81
C GLN A 188 50.02 -34.38 -29.87
N GLN A 189 50.81 -34.68 -30.91
CA GLN A 189 51.46 -35.98 -31.05
C GLN A 189 52.48 -36.20 -29.92
N ASP A 190 53.25 -35.18 -29.54
CA ASP A 190 54.19 -35.25 -28.43
C ASP A 190 53.48 -35.29 -27.06
N LYS A 191 52.35 -34.59 -26.88
CA LYS A 191 51.45 -34.76 -25.73
C LYS A 191 50.93 -36.20 -25.60
N ARG A 192 50.59 -36.87 -26.71
CA ARG A 192 50.20 -38.29 -26.73
C ARG A 192 51.38 -39.21 -26.33
N LYS A 193 52.59 -38.98 -26.85
CA LYS A 193 53.81 -39.71 -26.46
C LYS A 193 54.15 -39.54 -24.98
N LEU A 194 54.07 -38.30 -24.47
CA LEU A 194 54.30 -37.98 -23.06
C LEU A 194 53.23 -38.61 -22.17
N GLY A 195 51.95 -38.57 -22.56
CA GLY A 195 50.86 -39.27 -21.84
C GLY A 195 51.09 -40.77 -21.73
N VAL A 196 51.54 -41.44 -22.80
CA VAL A 196 51.94 -42.86 -22.75
C VAL A 196 53.13 -43.08 -21.80
N ARG A 197 54.10 -42.17 -21.75
CA ARG A 197 55.25 -42.25 -20.84
C ARG A 197 54.88 -42.00 -19.38
N VAL A 198 53.99 -41.05 -19.10
CA VAL A 198 53.42 -40.80 -17.77
C VAL A 198 52.61 -42.01 -17.30
N ASN A 199 51.76 -42.59 -18.15
CA ASN A 199 50.99 -43.78 -17.80
C ASN A 199 51.89 -44.99 -17.44
N ARG A 200 53.04 -45.16 -18.12
CA ARG A 200 54.04 -46.16 -17.71
C ARG A 200 54.67 -45.85 -16.35
N LEU A 201 55.03 -44.58 -16.11
CA LEU A 201 55.60 -44.16 -14.82
C LEU A 201 54.61 -44.36 -13.67
N VAL A 202 53.35 -43.97 -13.85
CA VAL A 202 52.26 -44.19 -12.89
C VAL A 202 51.99 -45.69 -12.68
N GLN A 203 52.17 -46.52 -13.71
CA GLN A 203 52.06 -47.98 -13.55
C GLN A 203 53.22 -48.54 -12.71
N THR A 204 54.47 -48.14 -12.99
CA THR A 204 55.62 -48.53 -12.14
C THR A 204 55.54 -47.96 -10.73
N GLU A 205 54.94 -46.78 -10.55
CA GLU A 205 54.67 -46.20 -9.23
C GLU A 205 53.62 -47.01 -8.46
N LYS A 206 52.52 -47.43 -9.11
CA LYS A 206 51.54 -48.34 -8.50
C LYS A 206 52.17 -49.68 -8.11
N GLU A 207 53.01 -50.26 -8.96
CA GLU A 207 53.75 -51.49 -8.66
C GLU A 207 54.65 -51.30 -7.42
N LEU A 208 55.48 -50.24 -7.40
CA LEU A 208 56.31 -49.88 -6.25
C LEU A 208 55.49 -49.57 -4.98
N VAL A 209 54.31 -48.96 -5.09
CA VAL A 209 53.40 -48.73 -3.96
C VAL A 209 52.82 -50.04 -3.45
N THR A 210 52.46 -50.99 -4.33
CA THR A 210 52.02 -52.32 -3.88
C THR A 210 53.15 -53.12 -3.23
N GLU A 211 54.39 -53.01 -3.68
CA GLU A 211 55.55 -53.59 -2.99
C GLU A 211 55.83 -52.91 -1.65
N LEU A 212 55.71 -51.58 -1.56
CA LEU A 212 55.81 -50.84 -0.30
C LEU A 212 54.71 -51.23 0.69
N ASP A 213 53.48 -51.48 0.23
CA ASP A 213 52.38 -51.89 1.11
C ASP A 213 52.43 -53.38 1.49
N LYS A 214 53.03 -54.25 0.66
CA LYS A 214 53.47 -55.59 1.08
C LYS A 214 54.53 -55.49 2.18
N TYR A 215 55.52 -54.61 2.02
CA TYR A 215 56.57 -54.35 3.02
C TYR A 215 55.99 -53.81 4.35
N LYS A 216 55.11 -52.80 4.30
CA LYS A 216 54.48 -52.20 5.50
C LYS A 216 53.61 -53.19 6.28
N ARG A 217 53.01 -54.18 5.61
CA ARG A 217 52.24 -55.25 6.27
C ARG A 217 53.12 -56.35 6.87
N SER A 218 54.44 -56.33 6.64
CA SER A 218 55.38 -57.40 7.00
C SER A 218 56.52 -56.95 7.94
N LYS A 219 56.18 -56.31 9.08
CA LYS A 219 56.87 -56.54 10.37
C LYS A 219 56.19 -55.87 11.57
N LYS A 220 55.99 -56.65 12.63
CA LYS A 220 56.01 -56.17 14.03
C LYS A 220 57.45 -56.34 14.54
N GLY A 221 57.98 -55.39 15.33
CA GLY A 221 59.33 -55.47 15.92
C GLY A 221 59.84 -54.08 16.34
N PRO A 222 60.26 -53.83 17.60
CA PRO A 222 60.32 -52.45 18.12
C PRO A 222 61.72 -51.84 18.39
N ALA A 223 61.82 -50.55 18.08
CA ALA A 223 62.41 -49.46 18.88
C ALA A 223 63.95 -49.30 19.07
N ILE A 224 64.29 -48.14 19.66
CA ILE A 224 65.52 -47.73 20.38
C ILE A 224 66.64 -46.99 19.58
N GLN A 225 66.71 -45.66 19.83
CA GLN A 225 67.92 -44.77 19.82
C GLN A 225 68.68 -44.54 18.49
N ALA A 226 69.56 -43.53 18.34
CA ALA A 226 69.56 -42.15 18.86
C ALA A 226 70.61 -41.28 18.10
N ALA A 227 70.46 -39.95 18.21
CA ALA A 227 71.52 -38.93 18.16
C ALA A 227 72.47 -38.80 16.93
N ARG A 228 72.39 -37.59 16.33
CA ARG A 228 73.52 -36.69 15.98
C ARG A 228 74.41 -36.92 14.73
N LEU A 229 74.57 -35.79 14.03
CA LEU A 229 75.78 -35.23 13.35
C LEU A 229 76.09 -35.54 11.87
N ARG A 230 76.23 -34.42 11.14
CA ARG A 230 77.11 -34.13 10.00
C ARG A 230 76.78 -34.71 8.61
N ASN A 231 76.06 -33.89 7.86
CA ASN A 231 76.55 -33.23 6.63
C ASN A 231 77.45 -34.04 5.68
N ARG A 232 76.92 -34.38 4.50
CA ARG A 232 77.69 -34.27 3.26
C ARG A 232 76.82 -33.91 2.04
N SER A 233 76.89 -32.63 1.65
CA SER A 233 76.55 -32.01 0.35
C SER A 233 75.26 -32.43 -0.40
N PRO A 234 74.35 -31.50 -0.72
CA PRO A 234 73.29 -31.75 -1.70
C PRO A 234 73.85 -31.76 -3.13
N ASN A 235 73.03 -32.21 -4.09
CA ASN A 235 73.20 -31.87 -5.51
C ASN A 235 71.94 -32.19 -6.33
N ARG A 236 71.20 -33.25 -5.99
CA ARG A 236 70.03 -33.70 -6.80
C ARG A 236 68.79 -32.82 -6.60
N PHE A 237 68.56 -32.28 -5.40
CA PHE A 237 67.44 -31.37 -5.16
C PHE A 237 67.71 -29.99 -5.77
N ASP A 238 68.92 -29.45 -5.63
CA ASP A 238 69.29 -28.16 -6.25
C ASP A 238 69.35 -28.25 -7.78
N GLN A 239 69.66 -29.42 -8.35
CA GLN A 239 69.50 -29.67 -9.79
C GLN A 239 68.04 -29.80 -10.21
N LEU A 240 67.17 -30.43 -9.40
CA LEU A 240 65.73 -30.46 -9.70
C LEU A 240 65.11 -29.06 -9.62
N ILE A 241 65.49 -28.27 -8.60
CA ILE A 241 65.10 -26.88 -8.46
C ILE A 241 65.65 -26.08 -9.64
N LYS A 242 66.96 -26.11 -9.95
CA LYS A 242 67.50 -25.41 -11.13
C LYS A 242 66.85 -25.81 -12.44
N ASN A 243 66.47 -27.08 -12.62
CA ASN A 243 65.76 -27.50 -13.83
C ASN A 243 64.33 -26.96 -13.85
N LEU A 244 63.60 -26.98 -12.73
CA LEU A 244 62.25 -26.40 -12.61
C LEU A 244 62.27 -24.86 -12.69
N GLU A 245 63.33 -24.21 -12.23
CA GLU A 245 63.56 -22.77 -12.38
C GLU A 245 63.95 -22.41 -13.81
N GLN A 246 64.78 -23.22 -14.47
CA GLN A 246 65.09 -23.06 -15.89
C GLN A 246 63.86 -23.32 -16.77
N GLU A 247 63.01 -24.30 -16.44
CA GLU A 247 61.72 -24.52 -17.10
C GLU A 247 60.76 -23.37 -16.81
N ARG A 248 60.63 -22.91 -15.56
CA ARG A 248 59.83 -21.73 -15.19
C ARG A 248 60.27 -20.51 -15.98
N ASP A 249 61.57 -20.20 -15.99
CA ASP A 249 62.11 -18.99 -16.59
C ASP A 249 62.18 -19.11 -18.12
N TYR A 250 62.31 -20.32 -18.68
CA TYR A 250 62.09 -20.60 -20.10
C TYR A 250 60.64 -20.35 -20.50
N TRP A 251 59.66 -20.88 -19.76
CA TRP A 251 58.24 -20.62 -20.03
C TRP A 251 57.85 -19.16 -19.77
N LYS A 252 58.50 -18.49 -18.81
CA LYS A 252 58.28 -17.07 -18.54
C LYS A 252 58.86 -16.18 -19.64
N ALA A 253 60.09 -16.45 -20.07
CA ALA A 253 60.70 -15.77 -21.23
C ALA A 253 59.96 -16.09 -22.54
N GLU A 254 59.42 -17.30 -22.71
CA GLU A 254 58.58 -17.66 -23.85
C GLU A 254 57.23 -16.94 -23.80
N VAL A 255 56.61 -16.76 -22.62
CA VAL A 255 55.40 -15.94 -22.43
C VAL A 255 55.68 -14.46 -22.67
N GLU A 256 56.78 -13.91 -22.16
CA GLU A 256 57.21 -12.52 -22.42
C GLU A 256 57.50 -12.32 -23.92
N ARG A 257 58.20 -13.26 -24.58
CA ARG A 257 58.42 -13.27 -26.03
C ARG A 257 57.11 -13.37 -26.83
N LEU A 258 56.15 -14.16 -26.38
CA LEU A 258 54.81 -14.25 -26.99
C LEU A 258 54.00 -12.97 -26.76
N GLN A 259 54.20 -12.26 -25.64
CA GLN A 259 53.56 -10.97 -25.35
C GLN A 259 54.19 -9.82 -26.17
N GLU A 260 55.50 -9.82 -26.40
CA GLU A 260 56.14 -8.94 -27.39
C GLU A 260 55.61 -9.19 -28.80
N VAL A 261 55.54 -10.47 -29.23
CA VAL A 261 54.98 -10.85 -30.54
C VAL A 261 53.50 -10.46 -30.69
N MET A 262 52.72 -10.46 -29.61
CA MET A 262 51.31 -10.05 -29.62
C MET A 262 51.10 -8.53 -29.62
N THR A 263 52.11 -7.70 -29.35
CA THR A 263 51.93 -6.25 -29.17
C THR A 263 52.34 -5.38 -30.37
N TYR A 264 52.97 -5.92 -31.41
CA TYR A 264 53.37 -5.14 -32.61
C TYR A 264 52.89 -5.68 -33.96
N LYS A 265 51.58 -5.49 -34.20
CA LYS A 265 50.87 -5.44 -35.51
C LYS A 265 50.92 -6.69 -36.42
N GLY A 266 49.74 -7.15 -36.82
CA GLY A 266 49.60 -8.02 -37.99
C GLY A 266 49.81 -7.29 -39.32
N VAL A 267 49.99 -8.08 -40.40
CA VAL A 267 50.52 -7.70 -41.74
C VAL A 267 52.07 -7.65 -41.76
N GLY A 268 52.79 -8.51 -42.49
CA GLY A 268 52.35 -9.69 -43.25
C GLY A 268 53.41 -10.25 -44.20
N GLY A 269 53.99 -11.42 -43.88
CA GLY A 269 54.69 -12.30 -44.85
C GLY A 269 56.06 -11.91 -45.41
N GLY A 270 56.69 -12.87 -46.10
CA GLY A 270 57.63 -12.56 -47.20
C GLY A 270 59.13 -12.84 -47.03
N LEU A 271 59.51 -14.12 -46.92
CA LEU A 271 60.84 -14.73 -47.17
C LEU A 271 62.05 -13.83 -47.60
N VAL A 272 63.13 -13.95 -46.82
CA VAL A 272 64.46 -14.47 -47.28
C VAL A 272 65.04 -13.93 -48.60
N LYS A 273 65.90 -12.88 -48.51
CA LYS A 273 67.32 -12.95 -48.92
C LYS A 273 68.14 -11.67 -48.63
N THR A 274 69.38 -11.88 -48.21
CA THR A 274 70.52 -10.94 -48.28
C THR A 274 71.21 -11.06 -49.66
N PRO A 275 72.17 -10.21 -50.07
CA PRO A 275 72.88 -9.16 -49.31
C PRO A 275 72.95 -7.76 -49.98
N ASN A 276 73.65 -6.84 -49.30
CA ASN A 276 74.29 -5.59 -49.76
C ASN A 276 74.17 -5.19 -51.25
N VAL A 277 73.80 -3.92 -51.50
CA VAL A 277 74.74 -2.81 -51.72
C VAL A 277 73.98 -1.46 -51.75
N SER A 278 74.60 -0.41 -51.21
CA SER A 278 74.08 0.99 -51.15
C SER A 278 74.78 1.88 -52.22
N PRO A 279 74.59 3.22 -52.33
CA PRO A 279 73.54 4.14 -51.80
C PRO A 279 73.07 5.20 -52.87
N VAL A 280 72.50 6.36 -52.44
CA VAL A 280 72.57 7.72 -53.06
C VAL A 280 71.42 8.29 -53.95
N LYS A 281 70.59 9.16 -53.30
CA LYS A 281 70.14 10.54 -53.65
C LYS A 281 69.35 10.94 -54.95
N ASN A 282 68.15 11.51 -54.69
CA ASN A 282 67.70 12.90 -54.99
C ASN A 282 67.16 13.42 -56.36
N ASN A 283 66.05 14.17 -56.24
CA ASN A 283 65.76 15.54 -56.76
C ASN A 283 65.10 15.84 -58.15
N LYS A 284 63.89 16.47 -58.05
CA LYS A 284 63.46 17.75 -58.69
C LYS A 284 63.14 17.71 -60.23
N VAL A 285 62.51 18.71 -60.87
CA VAL A 285 62.32 20.18 -60.62
C VAL A 285 60.90 20.68 -61.00
N SER A 286 60.48 21.83 -60.45
CA SER A 286 59.23 22.58 -60.74
C SER A 286 59.24 23.36 -62.08
N PRO A 287 58.11 23.95 -62.53
CA PRO A 287 57.73 25.35 -62.20
C PRO A 287 56.18 25.54 -62.08
N ARG A 288 55.47 26.69 -62.14
CA ARG A 288 55.84 28.14 -62.27
C ARG A 288 54.96 29.08 -61.38
N ALA A 289 54.11 29.95 -61.94
CA ALA A 289 53.44 31.13 -61.33
C ALA A 289 52.38 31.74 -62.30
N ALA A 290 51.54 32.75 -62.01
CA ALA A 290 50.80 33.18 -60.80
C ALA A 290 50.01 34.50 -61.08
N ARG A 291 48.84 34.73 -60.44
CA ARG A 291 48.42 36.02 -59.83
C ARG A 291 47.08 35.93 -59.08
N SER A 292 46.79 36.94 -58.24
CA SER A 292 45.62 37.05 -57.33
C SER A 292 45.04 38.49 -57.41
N PRO A 293 43.92 38.82 -56.73
CA PRO A 293 44.03 39.25 -55.32
C PRO A 293 42.82 38.93 -54.40
N SER A 294 42.97 39.26 -53.10
CA SER A 294 41.88 39.55 -52.14
C SER A 294 40.84 38.46 -51.82
N ARG A 295 41.28 37.26 -51.43
CA ARG A 295 40.55 36.40 -50.47
C ARG A 295 41.53 35.80 -49.46
N SER A 296 41.38 36.16 -48.19
CA SER A 296 42.13 35.59 -47.06
C SER A 296 41.32 34.43 -46.44
N PRO A 297 41.72 33.16 -46.63
CA PRO A 297 40.99 32.03 -46.05
C PRO A 297 41.24 31.91 -44.54
N VAL A 298 40.23 31.41 -43.82
CA VAL A 298 40.28 31.19 -42.37
C VAL A 298 41.41 30.21 -42.02
N LYS A 299 42.33 30.64 -41.14
CA LYS A 299 43.35 29.75 -40.58
C LYS A 299 42.72 28.80 -39.56
N GLY A 300 42.53 27.55 -39.95
CA GLY A 300 42.31 26.41 -39.06
C GLY A 300 43.54 26.14 -38.15
N ARG A 301 43.73 27.00 -37.14
CA ARG A 301 44.48 26.70 -35.90
C ARG A 301 43.91 25.38 -35.32
N THR A 302 44.66 24.42 -34.78
CA THR A 302 45.91 24.51 -34.01
C THR A 302 46.77 23.22 -34.07
N LYS A 303 48.05 23.39 -33.72
CA LYS A 303 49.00 22.43 -33.10
C LYS A 303 48.40 21.13 -32.51
N SER A 304 49.00 19.98 -32.84
CA SER A 304 48.90 18.74 -32.03
C SER A 304 50.28 18.19 -31.63
N THR A 305 51.29 18.26 -32.50
CA THR A 305 52.72 18.21 -32.16
C THR A 305 53.10 19.48 -31.38
N GLY A 306 52.76 19.45 -30.09
CA GLY A 306 52.74 20.59 -29.21
C GLY A 306 51.91 20.33 -27.95
N ARG A 307 51.01 19.33 -27.93
CA ARG A 307 50.38 18.88 -26.67
C ARG A 307 51.31 18.04 -25.79
N LEU A 308 52.28 17.32 -26.37
CA LEU A 308 53.31 16.62 -25.58
C LEU A 308 54.45 17.56 -25.19
N GLU A 309 54.92 18.45 -26.07
CA GLU A 309 55.90 19.48 -25.69
C GLU A 309 55.32 20.47 -24.68
N SER A 310 54.09 20.99 -24.85
CA SER A 310 53.49 21.87 -23.83
C SER A 310 53.06 21.13 -22.57
N ALA A 311 52.79 19.82 -22.58
CA ALA A 311 52.57 19.07 -21.34
C ALA A 311 53.89 18.81 -20.60
N MET A 312 54.97 18.47 -21.30
CA MET A 312 56.30 18.41 -20.70
C MET A 312 56.79 19.80 -20.27
N GLN A 313 56.46 20.86 -21.01
CA GLN A 313 56.82 22.23 -20.66
C GLN A 313 56.04 22.70 -19.43
N VAL A 314 54.73 22.47 -19.34
CA VAL A 314 53.95 22.76 -18.11
C VAL A 314 54.41 21.89 -16.94
N ALA A 315 54.69 20.59 -17.13
CA ALA A 315 55.22 19.76 -16.05
C ALA A 315 56.66 20.14 -15.63
N ASN A 316 57.47 20.65 -16.57
CA ASN A 316 58.78 21.25 -16.27
C ASN A 316 58.62 22.60 -15.57
N GLU A 317 57.69 23.45 -16.00
CA GLU A 317 57.40 24.77 -15.43
C GLU A 317 56.75 24.63 -14.04
N GLU A 318 55.92 23.62 -13.79
CA GLU A 318 55.38 23.28 -12.46
C GLU A 318 56.47 22.68 -11.56
N ARG A 319 57.27 21.72 -12.05
CA ARG A 319 58.41 21.19 -11.29
C ARG A 319 59.40 22.29 -10.96
N ASP A 320 59.75 23.12 -11.94
CA ASP A 320 60.76 24.16 -11.77
C ASP A 320 60.17 25.38 -11.03
N PHE A 321 58.86 25.64 -11.07
CA PHE A 321 58.14 26.51 -10.13
C PHE A 321 58.25 25.99 -8.69
N TYR A 322 57.89 24.73 -8.41
CA TYR A 322 58.03 24.17 -7.06
C TYR A 322 59.50 24.07 -6.61
N LYS A 323 60.45 23.97 -7.54
CA LYS A 323 61.88 23.99 -7.29
C LYS A 323 62.41 25.41 -7.05
N GLU A 324 61.91 26.42 -7.75
CA GLU A 324 62.19 27.82 -7.45
C GLU A 324 61.53 28.24 -6.14
N GLU A 325 60.29 27.85 -5.86
CA GLU A 325 59.59 28.08 -4.59
C GLU A 325 60.32 27.37 -3.43
N TYR A 326 60.76 26.12 -3.63
CA TYR A 326 61.61 25.39 -2.67
C TYR A 326 63.00 26.03 -2.51
N LEU A 327 63.64 26.51 -3.58
CA LEU A 327 64.93 27.22 -3.51
C LEU A 327 64.79 28.62 -2.89
N ARG A 328 63.63 29.27 -3.04
CA ARG A 328 63.26 30.56 -2.45
C ARG A 328 62.92 30.44 -0.96
N LEU A 329 62.34 29.33 -0.52
CA LEU A 329 62.25 28.97 0.90
C LEU A 329 63.61 28.52 1.47
N LYS A 330 64.43 27.81 0.70
CA LYS A 330 65.72 27.26 1.15
C LYS A 330 66.87 28.28 1.13
N SER A 331 66.74 29.39 0.41
CA SER A 331 67.73 30.48 0.36
C SER A 331 67.68 31.45 1.55
N GLN A 332 66.76 31.25 2.52
CA GLN A 332 66.69 32.06 3.74
C GLN A 332 67.14 31.33 5.02
N THR A 333 67.59 30.07 4.98
CA THR A 333 67.93 29.31 6.20
C THR A 333 69.25 28.53 6.14
N SER A 334 70.38 29.22 6.35
CA SER A 334 71.63 28.70 6.97
C SER A 334 72.71 29.78 7.04
N PRO A 335 73.60 29.79 8.06
CA PRO A 335 73.50 29.22 9.41
C PRO A 335 73.96 30.19 10.53
N LEU A 336 74.12 29.67 11.76
CA LEU A 336 74.87 30.21 12.92
C LEU A 336 74.17 31.15 13.93
N LYS A 337 74.12 30.64 15.18
CA LYS A 337 74.45 31.29 16.47
C LYS A 337 73.86 32.66 16.87
N SER A 338 73.10 32.58 17.98
CA SER A 338 73.11 33.47 19.17
C SER A 338 72.51 34.90 19.14
N SER A 339 71.81 35.20 20.25
CA SER A 339 71.45 36.51 20.83
C SER A 339 70.19 37.25 20.32
N ALA A 340 69.63 38.04 21.26
CA ALA A 340 68.74 39.20 21.10
C ALA A 340 67.34 39.06 20.44
N THR A 341 66.31 38.99 21.29
CA THR A 341 65.07 39.82 21.19
C THR A 341 65.43 41.33 21.29
N PRO A 342 64.59 42.33 20.89
CA PRO A 342 63.11 42.34 20.95
C PRO A 342 62.33 43.12 19.83
N THR A 343 60.99 43.23 19.96
CA THR A 343 60.02 44.28 19.50
C THR A 343 60.15 44.99 18.13
N GLY A 344 59.09 45.30 17.36
CA GLY A 344 57.63 45.10 17.50
C GLY A 344 56.78 46.29 16.94
N ARG A 345 55.44 46.10 16.79
CA ARG A 345 54.35 47.10 16.49
C ARG A 345 54.13 47.53 15.00
N LYS A 346 52.90 47.77 14.49
CA LYS A 346 51.50 47.37 14.88
C LYS A 346 50.44 47.76 13.80
N LEU A 347 49.17 47.36 14.04
CA LEU A 347 47.88 47.70 13.35
C LEU A 347 47.61 46.92 12.04
N LYS A 348 46.35 46.56 11.69
CA LYS A 348 45.04 47.12 12.10
C LYS A 348 43.89 46.06 12.22
N ASP A 349 43.10 46.16 13.31
CA ASP A 349 41.64 45.90 13.56
C ASP A 349 40.81 44.91 12.70
N SER A 350 39.69 44.29 13.10
CA SER A 350 38.94 43.92 14.34
C SER A 350 37.55 43.33 13.85
N PRO A 351 36.51 42.95 14.64
CA PRO A 351 36.39 42.76 16.09
C PRO A 351 35.71 41.42 16.54
N GLU A 352 36.29 40.76 17.55
CA GLU A 352 35.56 40.11 18.68
C GLU A 352 36.54 39.54 19.73
N SER A 353 37.77 39.22 19.32
CA SER A 353 38.89 38.79 20.19
C SER A 353 39.37 39.82 21.23
N SER A 354 38.69 40.97 21.35
CA SER A 354 39.19 42.18 22.02
C SER A 354 39.27 42.09 23.55
N SER A 355 38.42 41.28 24.20
CA SER A 355 38.41 41.14 25.66
C SER A 355 39.58 40.30 26.20
N LYS A 356 39.83 39.13 25.60
CA LYS A 356 40.86 38.19 26.09
C LYS A 356 42.28 38.67 25.76
N LEU A 357 42.49 39.28 24.59
CA LEU A 357 43.79 39.78 24.17
C LEU A 357 44.25 41.01 24.99
N ALA A 358 43.31 41.84 25.47
CA ALA A 358 43.62 42.99 26.33
C ALA A 358 44.21 42.56 27.68
N ARG A 359 43.65 41.51 28.31
CA ARG A 359 44.23 40.92 29.53
C ARG A 359 45.62 40.35 29.27
N VAL A 360 45.78 39.46 28.29
CA VAL A 360 47.08 38.84 27.97
C VAL A 360 48.18 39.86 27.65
N ILE A 361 47.84 41.02 27.05
CA ILE A 361 48.79 42.13 26.85
C ILE A 361 49.14 42.82 28.17
N SER A 362 48.14 43.13 29.02
CA SER A 362 48.36 43.72 30.34
C SER A 362 49.18 42.80 31.25
N ASP A 363 48.86 41.50 31.26
CA ASP A 363 49.51 40.48 32.07
C ASP A 363 50.96 40.27 31.61
N ARG A 364 51.20 40.24 30.28
CA ARG A 364 52.57 40.22 29.72
C ARG A 364 53.36 41.47 30.10
N ASP A 365 52.79 42.66 29.93
CA ASP A 365 53.53 43.91 30.16
C ASP A 365 53.77 44.14 31.68
N HIS A 366 52.88 43.63 32.54
CA HIS A 366 53.10 43.57 33.99
C HIS A 366 54.18 42.55 34.37
N LEU A 367 54.16 41.35 33.77
CA LEU A 367 55.20 40.34 33.97
C LEU A 367 56.57 40.81 33.45
N GLN A 368 56.65 41.50 32.31
CA GLN A 368 57.87 42.13 31.84
C GLN A 368 58.36 43.19 32.84
N THR A 369 57.48 44.06 33.32
CA THR A 369 57.82 45.06 34.36
C THR A 369 58.29 44.40 35.68
N LEU A 370 57.84 43.19 36.00
CA LEU A 370 58.34 42.41 37.12
C LEU A 370 59.69 41.74 36.81
N VAL A 371 59.90 41.23 35.60
CA VAL A 371 61.21 40.70 35.15
C VAL A 371 62.27 41.81 35.16
N ASP A 372 62.00 42.98 34.57
CA ASP A 372 62.91 44.12 34.56
C ASP A 372 63.29 44.58 35.99
N LYS A 373 62.34 44.46 36.94
CA LYS A 373 62.56 44.69 38.38
C LYS A 373 63.37 43.59 39.04
N PHE A 374 63.14 42.32 38.70
CA PHE A 374 63.96 41.22 39.22
C PHE A 374 65.37 41.24 38.64
N GLU A 375 65.58 41.67 37.39
CA GLU A 375 66.91 41.86 36.80
C GLU A 375 67.68 43.01 37.47
N THR A 376 67.01 44.13 37.76
CA THR A 376 67.63 45.22 38.55
C THR A 376 67.92 44.79 40.00
N GLN A 377 66.99 44.11 40.68
CA GLN A 377 67.23 43.55 42.01
C GLN A 377 68.33 42.47 42.03
N LEU A 378 68.47 41.68 40.97
CA LEU A 378 69.56 40.71 40.83
C LEU A 378 70.91 41.41 40.59
N SER A 379 70.90 42.56 39.89
CA SER A 379 72.09 43.41 39.71
C SER A 379 72.50 44.09 41.02
N GLU A 380 71.55 44.66 41.77
CA GLU A 380 71.78 45.26 43.09
C GLU A 380 72.27 44.23 44.11
N THR A 381 71.61 43.08 44.25
CA THR A 381 72.07 42.02 45.16
C THR A 381 73.41 41.39 44.74
N GLN A 382 73.76 41.35 43.45
CA GLN A 382 75.13 41.00 43.02
C GLN A 382 76.14 42.11 43.32
N GLY A 383 75.72 43.38 43.43
CA GLY A 383 76.51 44.48 43.97
C GLY A 383 76.75 44.31 45.47
N ASP A 384 75.68 44.12 46.25
CA ASP A 384 75.73 43.93 47.70
C ASP A 384 76.60 42.72 48.08
N VAL A 385 76.46 41.59 47.38
CA VAL A 385 77.30 40.40 47.59
C VAL A 385 78.78 40.68 47.31
N ARG A 386 79.13 41.61 46.41
CA ARG A 386 80.53 42.04 46.20
C ARG A 386 81.02 42.97 47.32
N VAL A 387 80.15 43.84 47.86
CA VAL A 387 80.48 44.68 49.03
C VAL A 387 80.68 43.79 50.27
N VAL A 388 79.74 42.89 50.55
CA VAL A 388 79.82 41.94 51.68
C VAL A 388 81.01 40.98 51.53
N ALA A 389 81.40 40.59 50.31
CA ALA A 389 82.65 39.85 50.09
C ALA A 389 83.89 40.69 50.44
N ALA A 390 83.95 41.96 50.01
CA ALA A 390 85.06 42.85 50.35
C ALA A 390 85.12 43.20 51.86
N GLU A 391 83.97 43.28 52.53
CA GLU A 391 83.89 43.45 53.99
C GLU A 391 84.31 42.19 54.73
N ARG A 392 83.86 41.00 54.30
CA ARG A 392 84.34 39.70 54.80
C ARG A 392 85.86 39.60 54.71
N ASP A 393 86.44 40.00 53.59
CA ASP A 393 87.88 39.82 53.35
C ASP A 393 88.72 40.80 54.19
N ARG A 394 88.26 42.06 54.36
CA ARG A 394 88.82 43.00 55.37
C ARG A 394 88.66 42.51 56.81
N LEU A 395 87.55 41.86 57.14
CA LEU A 395 87.33 41.23 58.44
C LEU A 395 88.20 39.99 58.63
N GLN A 396 88.67 39.34 57.57
CA GLN A 396 89.65 38.25 57.65
C GLN A 396 91.08 38.76 57.82
N GLU A 397 91.50 39.84 57.13
CA GLU A 397 92.78 40.50 57.38
C GLU A 397 92.90 40.98 58.83
N THR A 398 91.94 41.77 59.31
CA THR A 398 91.95 42.27 60.71
C THR A 398 91.86 41.15 61.76
N ASN A 399 91.24 40.02 61.45
CA ASN A 399 91.28 38.83 62.31
C ASN A 399 92.62 38.08 62.27
N ALA A 400 93.44 38.23 61.22
CA ALA A 400 94.80 37.70 61.19
C ALA A 400 95.74 38.55 62.07
N ASP A 401 95.68 39.88 61.94
CA ASP A 401 96.49 40.82 62.72
C ASP A 401 96.29 40.64 64.24
N ILE A 402 95.03 40.58 64.69
CA ILE A 402 94.68 40.35 66.11
C ILE A 402 95.22 39.00 66.62
N ARG A 403 95.32 37.97 65.76
CA ARG A 403 95.86 36.65 66.15
C ARG A 403 97.38 36.69 66.29
N GLU A 404 98.10 37.45 65.47
CA GLU A 404 99.54 37.64 65.66
C GLU A 404 99.86 38.41 66.96
N GLU A 405 99.15 39.49 67.28
CA GLU A 405 99.37 40.22 68.53
C GLU A 405 99.11 39.35 69.77
N LEU A 406 98.04 38.53 69.73
CA LEU A 406 97.69 37.63 70.81
C LEU A 406 98.71 36.47 70.97
N GLN A 407 99.45 36.10 69.92
CA GLN A 407 100.64 35.26 70.03
C GLN A 407 101.85 35.99 70.62
N ARG A 408 102.10 37.25 70.23
CA ARG A 408 103.22 38.06 70.77
C ARG A 408 103.09 38.28 72.28
N VAL A 409 101.90 38.61 72.78
CA VAL A 409 101.64 38.78 74.23
C VAL A 409 101.84 37.46 75.00
N ARG A 410 101.40 36.32 74.44
CA ARG A 410 101.52 35.01 75.10
C ARG A 410 102.97 34.51 75.25
N GLN A 411 103.92 34.99 74.43
CA GLN A 411 105.34 34.65 74.58
C GLN A 411 106.07 35.48 75.64
N GLN A 412 105.52 36.61 76.09
CA GLN A 412 106.17 37.47 77.09
C GLN A 412 105.88 37.04 78.55
N LEU A 413 104.78 36.33 78.81
CA LEU A 413 104.33 36.02 80.17
C LEU A 413 104.99 34.76 80.81
N MET A 414 105.66 33.91 80.02
CA MET A 414 106.17 32.60 80.47
C MET A 414 107.66 32.60 80.86
N ARG A 415 108.17 33.66 81.49
CA ARG A 415 109.59 33.81 81.90
C ARG A 415 109.85 34.46 83.27
N SER A 416 109.21 33.96 84.32
CA SER A 416 109.63 34.09 85.73
C SER A 416 108.98 32.96 86.56
N SER A 417 109.69 32.20 87.41
CA SER A 417 110.26 32.54 88.74
C SER A 417 109.17 32.75 89.81
N THR A 418 109.15 32.14 91.01
CA THR A 418 109.99 31.09 91.67
C THR A 418 109.35 30.70 93.03
N ALA A 419 109.48 29.42 93.42
CA ALA A 419 109.77 28.93 94.79
C ALA A 419 108.82 29.19 96.01
N ALA A 420 109.08 28.37 97.04
CA ALA A 420 108.75 28.50 98.49
C ALA A 420 107.32 28.15 98.99
N THR A 421 107.30 27.46 100.14
CA THR A 421 106.12 26.84 100.79
C THR A 421 105.77 27.50 102.14
N PRO A 422 104.47 27.68 102.46
CA PRO A 422 103.98 28.00 103.81
C PRO A 422 103.40 26.77 104.55
N SER A 423 102.96 26.97 105.81
CA SER A 423 102.73 25.90 106.81
C SER A 423 101.34 25.23 106.79
N LEU A 424 101.25 24.11 107.51
CA LEU A 424 100.22 23.05 107.51
C LEU A 424 98.76 23.50 107.71
N ALA A 425 98.51 24.69 108.24
CA ALA A 425 97.15 25.20 108.47
C ALA A 425 96.39 25.51 107.17
N ALA A 426 97.08 26.02 106.13
CA ALA A 426 96.45 26.38 104.85
C ALA A 426 95.97 25.15 104.06
N GLN A 427 96.59 23.99 104.29
CA GLN A 427 96.39 22.78 103.48
C GLN A 427 95.02 22.10 103.67
N ARG A 428 94.28 22.43 104.74
CA ARG A 428 92.92 21.91 104.96
C ARG A 428 91.85 22.63 104.15
N VAL A 429 91.94 23.96 104.00
CA VAL A 429 90.94 24.76 103.27
C VAL A 429 91.02 24.48 101.77
N LEU A 430 92.23 24.37 101.23
CA LEU A 430 92.44 24.04 99.81
C LEU A 430 91.78 22.72 99.43
N LYS A 431 91.92 21.67 100.26
CA LYS A 431 91.32 20.35 99.99
C LYS A 431 89.80 20.36 99.88
N GLN A 432 89.11 21.25 100.57
CA GLN A 432 87.65 21.32 100.46
C GLN A 432 87.22 21.98 99.14
N VAL A 433 87.88 23.07 98.75
CA VAL A 433 87.68 23.71 97.44
C VAL A 433 88.11 22.80 96.28
N GLU A 434 89.11 21.93 96.50
CA GLU A 434 89.50 20.90 95.54
C GLU A 434 88.38 19.86 95.33
N MET A 435 87.73 19.36 96.39
CA MET A 435 86.59 18.42 96.23
C MET A 435 85.35 19.09 95.61
N GLU A 436 84.97 20.29 96.07
CA GLU A 436 83.82 21.03 95.50
C GLU A 436 84.04 21.32 94.00
N ARG A 437 85.29 21.55 93.58
CA ARG A 437 85.69 21.67 92.17
C ARG A 437 85.66 20.34 91.42
N GLU A 438 86.05 19.23 92.04
CA GLU A 438 86.02 17.90 91.42
C GLU A 438 84.59 17.39 91.23
N GLU A 439 83.67 17.68 92.16
CA GLU A 439 82.24 17.38 92.06
C GLU A 439 81.58 18.19 90.93
N ALA A 440 81.80 19.51 90.87
CA ALA A 440 81.34 20.34 89.75
C ALA A 440 81.94 19.92 88.38
N LEU A 441 83.14 19.34 88.35
CA LEU A 441 83.73 18.75 87.16
C LEU A 441 83.14 17.37 86.80
N ALA A 442 82.61 16.62 87.76
CA ALA A 442 81.86 15.40 87.51
C ALA A 442 80.49 15.72 86.87
N ASP A 443 79.75 16.68 87.43
CA ASP A 443 78.48 17.16 86.87
C ASP A 443 78.64 17.73 85.45
N LEU A 444 79.70 18.51 85.21
CA LEU A 444 80.01 19.03 83.87
C LEU A 444 80.34 17.90 82.87
N ARG A 445 80.96 16.81 83.32
CA ARG A 445 81.21 15.62 82.48
C ARG A 445 79.92 14.86 82.21
N GLN A 446 79.07 14.65 83.22
CA GLN A 446 77.80 13.95 83.05
C GLN A 446 76.87 14.72 82.10
N THR A 447 76.66 16.02 82.34
CA THR A 447 75.85 16.87 81.44
C THR A 447 76.45 16.99 80.03
N THR A 448 77.77 16.88 79.88
CA THR A 448 78.42 16.77 78.56
C THR A 448 78.09 15.43 77.87
N ILE A 449 78.14 14.31 78.58
CA ILE A 449 77.77 12.98 78.06
C ILE A 449 76.28 12.92 77.72
N GLU A 450 75.41 13.48 78.56
CA GLU A 450 73.97 13.60 78.28
C GLU A 450 73.70 14.48 77.06
N ARG A 451 74.36 15.63 76.93
CA ARG A 451 74.29 16.49 75.74
C ARG A 451 74.74 15.75 74.48
N ASP A 452 75.86 15.04 74.53
CA ASP A 452 76.44 14.42 73.34
C ASP A 452 75.73 13.11 72.95
N THR A 453 75.20 12.34 73.90
CA THR A 453 74.29 11.22 73.61
C THR A 453 72.91 11.69 73.12
N LEU A 454 72.42 12.86 73.56
CA LEU A 454 71.23 13.49 72.97
C LEU A 454 71.50 13.99 71.54
N ARG A 455 72.70 14.51 71.26
CA ARG A 455 73.12 14.88 69.89
C ARG A 455 73.26 13.66 69.00
N GLU A 456 73.86 12.58 69.47
CA GLU A 456 73.99 11.33 68.74
C GLU A 456 72.61 10.71 68.45
N ARG A 457 71.70 10.68 69.44
CA ARG A 457 70.31 10.27 69.22
C ARG A 457 69.57 11.15 68.23
N LEU A 458 69.75 12.48 68.30
CA LEU A 458 69.15 13.41 67.35
C LEU A 458 69.74 13.21 65.94
N GLN A 459 71.05 13.04 65.83
CA GLN A 459 71.74 12.75 64.57
C GLN A 459 71.20 11.46 63.95
N VAL A 460 71.21 10.35 64.69
CA VAL A 460 70.67 9.06 64.23
C VAL A 460 69.19 9.20 63.85
N ALA A 461 68.37 9.92 64.62
CA ALA A 461 66.97 10.17 64.27
C ALA A 461 66.81 11.00 62.97
N THR A 462 67.65 12.01 62.75
CA THR A 462 67.65 12.77 61.49
C THR A 462 68.20 11.97 60.32
N GLU A 463 69.22 11.14 60.51
CA GLU A 463 69.79 10.26 59.48
C GLU A 463 68.81 9.16 59.09
N THR A 464 68.13 8.52 60.05
CA THR A 464 67.06 7.57 59.74
C THR A 464 65.89 8.26 59.03
N GLN A 465 65.46 9.45 59.48
CA GLN A 465 64.39 10.19 58.79
C GLN A 465 64.78 10.63 57.37
N ILE A 466 66.05 11.00 57.14
CA ILE A 466 66.57 11.32 55.81
C ILE A 466 66.61 10.06 54.94
N ASN A 467 67.09 8.93 55.46
CA ASN A 467 67.12 7.66 54.73
C ASN A 467 65.71 7.13 54.41
N GLU A 468 64.75 7.29 55.32
CA GLU A 468 63.33 6.96 55.09
C GLU A 468 62.69 7.87 54.04
N ARG A 469 63.03 9.17 54.03
CA ARG A 469 62.62 10.11 52.97
C ARG A 469 63.21 9.72 51.63
N VAL A 470 64.52 9.53 51.53
CA VAL A 470 65.20 9.11 50.29
C VAL A 470 64.63 7.79 49.76
N ALA A 471 64.42 6.79 50.62
CA ALA A 471 63.79 5.52 50.22
C ALA A 471 62.32 5.69 49.77
N SER A 472 61.61 6.68 50.30
CA SER A 472 60.25 7.04 49.86
C SER A 472 60.27 7.77 48.52
N ASP A 473 61.22 8.71 48.33
CA ASP A 473 61.39 9.48 47.10
C ASP A 473 61.87 8.58 45.94
N ASP A 474 62.84 7.70 46.18
CA ASP A 474 63.25 6.62 45.26
C ASP A 474 62.04 5.77 44.84
N LYS A 475 61.17 5.42 45.80
CA LYS A 475 59.97 4.62 45.52
C LYS A 475 58.93 5.40 44.72
N ILE A 476 58.79 6.70 44.98
CA ILE A 476 57.96 7.62 44.20
C ILE A 476 58.50 7.77 42.78
N GLU A 477 59.81 7.86 42.57
CA GLU A 477 60.43 7.89 41.24
C GLU A 477 60.27 6.56 40.49
N GLU A 478 60.40 5.41 41.16
CA GLU A 478 60.13 4.10 40.57
C GLU A 478 58.65 4.00 40.12
N LEU A 479 57.73 4.43 40.97
CA LEU A 479 56.29 4.44 40.69
C LEU A 479 55.94 5.42 39.56
N HIS A 480 56.49 6.63 39.54
CA HIS A 480 56.34 7.57 38.43
C HIS A 480 56.94 7.03 37.13
N SER A 481 58.06 6.31 37.19
CA SER A 481 58.71 5.71 36.02
C SER A 481 58.01 4.43 35.54
N ARG A 482 57.25 3.76 36.41
CA ARG A 482 56.29 2.72 36.04
C ARG A 482 55.02 3.32 35.44
N LEU A 483 54.48 4.39 36.04
CA LEU A 483 53.29 5.11 35.54
C LEU A 483 53.54 5.69 34.14
N ARG A 484 54.71 6.27 33.89
CA ARG A 484 55.12 6.75 32.56
C ARG A 484 55.14 5.63 31.52
N ARG A 485 55.71 4.47 31.85
CA ARG A 485 55.72 3.27 30.97
C ARG A 485 54.31 2.74 30.69
N VAL A 486 53.49 2.56 31.73
CA VAL A 486 52.10 2.12 31.57
C VAL A 486 51.29 3.12 30.75
N ASN A 487 51.54 4.42 30.87
CA ASN A 487 50.88 5.43 30.04
C ASN A 487 51.37 5.45 28.58
N SER A 488 52.65 5.19 28.29
CA SER A 488 53.11 5.02 26.90
C SER A 488 52.57 3.72 26.29
N GLU A 489 52.63 2.60 27.00
CA GLU A 489 52.03 1.32 26.62
C GLU A 489 50.53 1.47 26.33
N ARG A 490 49.79 2.21 27.18
CA ARG A 490 48.37 2.51 26.97
C ARG A 490 48.15 3.39 25.75
N SER A 491 48.97 4.42 25.54
CA SER A 491 48.86 5.31 24.37
C SER A 491 49.20 4.61 23.05
N GLU A 492 50.12 3.64 23.07
CA GLU A 492 50.48 2.79 21.92
C GLU A 492 49.34 1.82 21.59
N VAL A 493 48.70 1.22 22.60
CA VAL A 493 47.50 0.37 22.42
C VAL A 493 46.29 1.20 21.99
N GLU A 494 46.11 2.42 22.51
CA GLU A 494 45.06 3.36 22.07
C GLU A 494 45.24 3.73 20.58
N ALA A 495 46.47 4.01 20.14
CA ALA A 495 46.78 4.26 18.73
C ALA A 495 46.54 3.02 17.85
N GLN A 496 47.00 1.83 18.27
CA GLN A 496 46.77 0.57 17.53
C GLN A 496 45.28 0.22 17.43
N LEU A 497 44.49 0.51 18.48
CA LEU A 497 43.04 0.33 18.44
C LEU A 497 42.36 1.30 17.47
N GLU A 498 42.84 2.54 17.36
CA GLU A 498 42.29 3.53 16.42
C GLU A 498 42.68 3.23 14.96
N ASP A 499 43.91 2.78 14.70
CA ASP A 499 44.32 2.23 13.40
C ASP A 499 43.46 1.01 13.00
N MET A 500 43.22 0.09 13.95
CA MET A 500 42.37 -1.08 13.71
C MET A 500 40.89 -0.70 13.51
N ARG A 501 40.37 0.31 14.21
CA ARG A 501 39.02 0.88 13.96
C ARG A 501 38.92 1.51 12.59
N SER A 502 39.89 2.35 12.22
CA SER A 502 40.00 2.96 10.89
C SER A 502 40.05 1.90 9.78
N LYS A 503 40.76 0.79 10.02
CA LYS A 503 40.81 -0.35 9.10
C LYS A 503 39.50 -1.14 9.05
N VAL A 504 38.79 -1.28 10.17
CA VAL A 504 37.44 -1.89 10.20
C VAL A 504 36.45 -1.03 9.43
N THR A 505 36.39 0.29 9.66
CA THR A 505 35.46 1.16 8.92
C THR A 505 35.78 1.27 7.43
N GLN A 506 37.07 1.20 7.04
CA GLN A 506 37.47 1.05 5.64
C GLN A 506 36.95 -0.27 5.03
N LEU A 507 37.10 -1.39 5.73
CA LEU A 507 36.60 -2.69 5.25
C LEU A 507 35.07 -2.77 5.23
N GLU A 508 34.39 -2.14 6.18
CA GLU A 508 32.92 -2.01 6.20
C GLU A 508 32.42 -1.16 5.02
N GLU A 509 33.11 -0.05 4.71
CA GLU A 509 32.82 0.78 3.54
C GLU A 509 33.11 0.05 2.23
N GLU A 510 34.23 -0.68 2.13
CA GLU A 510 34.51 -1.55 0.98
C GLU A 510 33.41 -2.61 0.79
N VAL A 511 33.00 -3.30 1.86
CA VAL A 511 31.89 -4.28 1.82
C VAL A 511 30.57 -3.60 1.43
N ARG A 512 30.30 -2.39 1.90
CA ARG A 512 29.10 -1.61 1.52
C ARG A 512 29.12 -1.25 0.04
N VAL A 513 30.25 -0.80 -0.49
CA VAL A 513 30.43 -0.46 -1.92
C VAL A 513 30.34 -1.71 -2.80
N GLN A 514 30.98 -2.82 -2.41
CA GLN A 514 30.88 -4.07 -3.18
C GLN A 514 29.45 -4.64 -3.13
N SER A 515 28.75 -4.57 -2.00
CA SER A 515 27.34 -4.94 -1.89
C SER A 515 26.45 -4.08 -2.80
N GLY A 516 26.68 -2.76 -2.84
CA GLY A 516 26.04 -1.84 -3.80
C GLY A 516 26.24 -2.30 -5.24
N ARG A 517 27.49 -2.54 -5.65
CA ARG A 517 27.84 -3.01 -7.00
C ARG A 517 27.29 -4.38 -7.33
N CYS A 518 27.19 -5.29 -6.37
CA CYS A 518 26.52 -6.58 -6.54
C CYS A 518 25.01 -6.41 -6.78
N ASN A 519 24.36 -5.47 -6.10
CA ASN A 519 22.94 -5.16 -6.30
C ASN A 519 22.70 -4.45 -7.65
N GLU A 520 23.59 -3.56 -8.08
CA GLU A 520 23.58 -2.95 -9.42
C GLU A 520 23.69 -4.02 -10.51
N VAL A 521 24.72 -4.87 -10.45
CA VAL A 521 24.94 -5.97 -11.42
C VAL A 521 23.80 -6.99 -11.38
N PHE A 522 23.18 -7.24 -10.23
CA PHE A 522 21.98 -8.08 -10.14
C PHE A 522 20.76 -7.40 -10.80
N GLY A 523 20.60 -6.09 -10.63
CA GLY A 523 19.58 -5.29 -11.33
C GLY A 523 19.76 -5.35 -12.84
N ASP A 524 20.97 -5.11 -13.33
CA ASP A 524 21.33 -5.22 -14.74
C ASP A 524 21.10 -6.64 -15.28
N TYR A 525 21.47 -7.67 -14.51
CA TYR A 525 21.20 -9.06 -14.88
C TYR A 525 19.69 -9.36 -14.99
N GLN A 526 18.86 -8.85 -14.09
CA GLN A 526 17.39 -9.02 -14.19
C GLN A 526 16.81 -8.24 -15.37
N GLN A 527 17.29 -7.03 -15.65
CA GLN A 527 16.90 -6.28 -16.85
C GLN A 527 17.30 -7.01 -18.13
N LEU A 528 18.54 -7.48 -18.24
CA LEU A 528 19.04 -8.25 -19.37
C LEU A 528 18.29 -9.58 -19.55
N LYS A 529 17.90 -10.22 -18.44
CA LYS A 529 17.06 -11.44 -18.46
C LYS A 529 15.63 -11.15 -18.94
N GLN A 530 15.04 -10.01 -18.56
CA GLN A 530 13.74 -9.56 -19.08
C GLN A 530 13.83 -9.23 -20.58
N GLN A 531 14.85 -8.48 -21.00
CA GLN A 531 15.13 -8.18 -22.41
C GLN A 531 15.34 -9.46 -23.23
N HIS A 532 16.11 -10.43 -22.73
CA HIS A 532 16.29 -11.73 -23.39
C HIS A 532 14.99 -12.54 -23.48
N SER A 533 14.12 -12.45 -22.47
CA SER A 533 12.79 -13.08 -22.52
C SER A 533 11.87 -12.39 -23.54
N GLN A 534 11.93 -11.06 -23.67
CA GLN A 534 11.19 -10.30 -24.68
C GLN A 534 11.71 -10.62 -26.10
N LEU A 535 13.03 -10.60 -26.30
CA LEU A 535 13.67 -10.99 -27.57
C LEU A 535 13.36 -12.43 -27.95
N ARG A 536 13.27 -13.36 -26.98
CA ARG A 536 12.82 -14.74 -27.24
C ARG A 536 11.37 -14.78 -27.71
N MET A 537 10.44 -14.08 -27.05
CA MET A 537 9.04 -14.05 -27.51
C MET A 537 8.90 -13.42 -28.91
N LEU A 538 9.69 -12.38 -29.22
CA LEU A 538 9.73 -11.78 -30.56
C LEU A 538 10.33 -12.74 -31.60
N ALA A 539 11.33 -13.54 -31.24
CA ALA A 539 11.86 -14.60 -32.10
C ALA A 539 10.84 -15.74 -32.30
N ASP A 540 10.21 -16.24 -31.23
CA ASP A 540 9.17 -17.27 -31.29
C ASP A 540 7.95 -16.82 -32.13
N GLN A 541 7.62 -15.52 -32.10
CA GLN A 541 6.59 -14.91 -32.95
C GLN A 541 7.06 -14.75 -34.39
N GLY A 542 8.29 -14.29 -34.61
CA GLY A 542 8.92 -14.22 -35.93
C GLY A 542 8.96 -15.58 -36.63
N ASP A 543 9.37 -16.64 -35.91
CA ASP A 543 9.42 -18.01 -36.41
C ASP A 543 8.02 -18.56 -36.73
N LYS A 544 6.96 -18.14 -36.02
CA LYS A 544 5.57 -18.50 -36.36
C LYS A 544 5.15 -17.83 -37.67
N SER A 545 5.29 -16.50 -37.77
CA SER A 545 4.95 -15.78 -38.99
C SER A 545 5.82 -16.18 -40.20
N LEU A 546 7.08 -16.58 -39.97
CA LEU A 546 7.92 -17.19 -41.01
C LEU A 546 7.36 -18.55 -41.45
N ARG A 547 6.96 -19.44 -40.53
CA ARG A 547 6.32 -20.73 -40.88
C ARG A 547 4.99 -20.54 -41.61
N GLU A 548 4.15 -19.63 -41.16
CA GLU A 548 2.88 -19.26 -41.82
C GLU A 548 3.13 -18.73 -43.24
N ASN A 549 4.15 -17.89 -43.43
CA ASN A 549 4.52 -17.39 -44.74
C ASN A 549 5.14 -18.46 -45.65
N HIS A 550 5.94 -19.40 -45.11
CA HIS A 550 6.44 -20.54 -45.89
C HIS A 550 5.32 -21.50 -46.29
N GLN A 551 4.33 -21.75 -45.41
CA GLN A 551 3.16 -22.55 -45.75
C GLN A 551 2.30 -21.87 -46.83
N ARG A 552 2.08 -20.56 -46.73
CA ARG A 552 1.40 -19.77 -47.76
C ARG A 552 2.18 -19.77 -49.08
N LEU A 553 3.51 -19.66 -49.02
CA LEU A 553 4.36 -19.73 -50.21
C LEU A 553 4.24 -21.09 -50.89
N GLY A 554 4.39 -22.19 -50.14
CA GLY A 554 4.25 -23.56 -50.69
C GLY A 554 2.88 -23.79 -51.34
N ILE A 555 1.78 -23.35 -50.72
CA ILE A 555 0.44 -23.40 -51.34
C ILE A 555 0.40 -22.60 -52.64
N LYS A 556 1.07 -21.44 -52.72
CA LYS A 556 1.16 -20.67 -53.97
C LYS A 556 2.14 -21.26 -55.00
N GLU A 557 3.17 -21.97 -54.58
CA GLU A 557 4.05 -22.74 -55.47
C GLU A 557 3.28 -23.94 -56.07
N ASP A 558 2.49 -24.66 -55.27
CA ASP A 558 1.60 -25.75 -55.72
C ASP A 558 0.49 -25.23 -56.66
N GLU A 559 -0.19 -24.12 -56.32
CA GLU A 559 -1.15 -23.46 -57.21
C GLU A 559 -0.51 -23.03 -58.54
N LEU A 560 0.68 -22.40 -58.50
CA LEU A 560 1.41 -21.97 -59.69
C LEU A 560 1.87 -23.16 -60.53
N GLN A 561 2.30 -24.26 -59.92
CA GLN A 561 2.67 -25.48 -60.65
C GLN A 561 1.44 -26.12 -61.31
N CYS A 562 0.30 -26.18 -60.62
CA CYS A 562 -0.97 -26.66 -61.19
C CYS A 562 -1.40 -25.78 -62.38
N MET A 563 -1.31 -24.46 -62.26
CA MET A 563 -1.62 -23.54 -63.36
C MET A 563 -0.61 -23.64 -64.51
N THR A 564 0.68 -23.88 -64.22
CA THR A 564 1.72 -24.07 -65.24
C THR A 564 1.49 -25.34 -66.05
N ASN A 565 1.17 -26.46 -65.38
CA ASN A 565 0.79 -27.71 -66.04
C ASN A 565 -0.44 -27.49 -66.93
N ARG A 566 -1.48 -26.81 -66.41
CA ARG A 566 -2.70 -26.49 -67.19
C ARG A 566 -2.41 -25.59 -68.40
N CYS A 567 -1.45 -24.67 -68.32
CA CYS A 567 -1.00 -23.91 -69.49
C CYS A 567 -0.33 -24.82 -70.52
N GLN A 568 0.56 -25.73 -70.10
CA GLN A 568 1.22 -26.69 -70.99
C GLN A 568 0.22 -27.63 -71.68
N ASP A 569 -0.81 -28.11 -70.96
CA ASP A 569 -1.90 -28.91 -71.54
C ASP A 569 -2.70 -28.12 -72.61
N LEU A 570 -2.95 -26.83 -72.35
CA LEU A 570 -3.65 -25.95 -73.30
C LEU A 570 -2.78 -25.58 -74.51
N GLU A 571 -1.48 -25.35 -74.31
CA GLU A 571 -0.49 -25.14 -75.36
C GLU A 571 -0.37 -26.37 -76.26
N GLY A 572 -0.26 -27.57 -75.68
CA GLY A 572 -0.23 -28.84 -76.42
C GLY A 572 -1.52 -29.11 -77.21
N ARG A 573 -2.69 -28.79 -76.65
CA ARG A 573 -3.98 -28.85 -77.36
C ARG A 573 -4.06 -27.84 -78.50
N LEU A 574 -3.55 -26.63 -78.29
CA LEU A 574 -3.54 -25.56 -79.30
C LEU A 574 -2.59 -25.91 -80.45
N GLU A 575 -1.39 -26.42 -80.17
CA GLU A 575 -0.50 -27.01 -81.18
C GLU A 575 -1.18 -28.13 -81.98
N GLY A 576 -1.96 -29.00 -81.30
CA GLY A 576 -2.75 -30.05 -81.95
C GLY A 576 -3.78 -29.48 -82.93
N ALA A 577 -4.56 -28.50 -82.49
CA ALA A 577 -5.55 -27.81 -83.31
C ALA A 577 -4.90 -27.03 -84.48
N GLU A 578 -3.72 -26.42 -84.28
CA GLU A 578 -2.96 -25.77 -85.36
C GLU A 578 -2.48 -26.77 -86.42
N LYS A 579 -1.99 -27.94 -86.00
CA LYS A 579 -1.57 -29.02 -86.91
C LYS A 579 -2.74 -29.48 -87.78
N VAL A 580 -3.93 -29.70 -87.20
CA VAL A 580 -5.16 -30.06 -87.93
C VAL A 580 -5.66 -28.91 -88.82
N SER A 581 -5.61 -27.66 -88.36
CA SER A 581 -5.89 -26.48 -89.19
C SER A 581 -4.97 -26.42 -90.41
N ASN A 582 -3.69 -26.79 -90.26
CA ASN A 582 -2.72 -26.75 -91.34
C ASN A 582 -2.88 -27.90 -92.35
N THR A 583 -3.28 -29.11 -91.93
CA THR A 583 -3.63 -30.19 -92.87
C THR A 583 -4.89 -29.83 -93.66
N LEU A 584 -5.96 -29.38 -92.99
CA LEU A 584 -7.20 -28.95 -93.65
C LEU A 584 -6.98 -27.77 -94.62
N ARG A 585 -6.11 -26.81 -94.28
CA ARG A 585 -5.70 -25.74 -95.22
C ARG A 585 -4.95 -26.27 -96.45
N SER A 586 -4.13 -27.30 -96.28
CA SER A 586 -3.44 -27.98 -97.39
C SER A 586 -4.43 -28.70 -98.30
N GLU A 587 -5.37 -29.44 -97.71
CA GLU A 587 -6.45 -30.15 -98.44
C GLU A 587 -7.37 -29.18 -99.19
N ILE A 588 -7.79 -28.08 -98.56
CA ILE A 588 -8.56 -27.00 -99.20
C ILE A 588 -7.76 -26.37 -100.36
N SER A 589 -6.44 -26.24 -100.24
CA SER A 589 -5.57 -25.76 -101.32
C SER A 589 -5.52 -26.77 -102.49
N GLN A 590 -5.38 -28.06 -102.19
CA GLN A 590 -5.40 -29.14 -103.20
C GLN A 590 -6.75 -29.20 -103.93
N LEU A 591 -7.87 -29.16 -103.22
CA LEU A 591 -9.22 -29.17 -103.79
C LEU A 591 -9.48 -27.92 -104.65
N ARG A 592 -8.99 -26.74 -104.25
CA ARG A 592 -9.06 -25.53 -105.10
C ARG A 592 -8.23 -25.68 -106.38
N ASN A 593 -7.09 -26.36 -106.32
CA ASN A 593 -6.27 -26.62 -107.50
C ASN A 593 -6.91 -27.66 -108.44
N THR A 594 -7.63 -28.67 -107.94
CA THR A 594 -8.36 -29.62 -108.80
C THR A 594 -9.60 -28.99 -109.42
N VAL A 595 -10.38 -28.18 -108.69
CA VAL A 595 -11.48 -27.38 -109.26
C VAL A 595 -10.96 -26.47 -110.36
N ALA A 596 -9.89 -25.70 -110.11
CA ALA A 596 -9.27 -24.84 -111.12
C ALA A 596 -8.63 -25.62 -112.29
N ALA A 597 -8.43 -26.94 -112.20
CA ALA A 597 -8.05 -27.78 -113.33
C ALA A 597 -9.29 -28.18 -114.15
N MET A 598 -10.35 -28.68 -113.48
CA MET A 598 -11.62 -29.03 -114.11
C MET A 598 -12.28 -27.84 -114.83
N ASP A 599 -12.21 -26.64 -114.27
CA ASP A 599 -12.69 -25.41 -114.94
C ASP A 599 -11.98 -25.17 -116.28
N ARG A 600 -10.64 -25.34 -116.32
CA ARG A 600 -9.86 -25.20 -117.57
C ARG A 600 -10.16 -26.33 -118.56
N GLU A 601 -10.37 -27.55 -118.09
CA GLU A 601 -10.74 -28.68 -118.95
C GLU A 601 -12.13 -28.47 -119.55
N LYS A 602 -13.09 -27.96 -118.76
CA LYS A 602 -14.41 -27.54 -119.24
C LYS A 602 -14.31 -26.41 -120.27
N ASP A 603 -13.56 -25.35 -120.01
CA ASP A 603 -13.37 -24.24 -120.95
C ASP A 603 -12.75 -24.72 -122.28
N ASN A 604 -11.76 -25.62 -122.22
CA ASN A 604 -11.17 -26.26 -123.39
C ASN A 604 -12.18 -27.13 -124.16
N LEU A 605 -12.96 -27.96 -123.46
CA LEU A 605 -14.00 -28.81 -124.06
C LEU A 605 -15.12 -27.99 -124.70
N GLN A 606 -15.51 -26.88 -124.08
CA GLN A 606 -16.50 -25.96 -124.61
C GLN A 606 -15.97 -25.25 -125.86
N SER A 607 -14.72 -24.76 -125.84
CA SER A 607 -14.08 -24.24 -127.05
C SER A 607 -14.05 -25.27 -128.17
N ILE A 608 -13.72 -26.54 -127.89
CA ILE A 608 -13.73 -27.64 -128.88
C ILE A 608 -15.16 -27.94 -129.40
N LEU A 609 -16.20 -27.73 -128.58
CA LEU A 609 -17.59 -27.92 -128.99
C LEU A 609 -18.05 -26.80 -129.92
N ASP A 610 -17.73 -25.54 -129.61
CA ASP A 610 -18.02 -24.38 -130.46
C ASP A 610 -17.31 -24.53 -131.81
N ASP A 611 -16.02 -24.89 -131.78
CA ASP A 611 -15.17 -25.11 -132.96
C ASP A 611 -15.66 -26.26 -133.86
N LYS A 612 -16.38 -27.25 -133.29
CA LYS A 612 -17.09 -28.31 -134.04
C LYS A 612 -18.44 -27.82 -134.58
N THR A 613 -19.19 -27.07 -133.78
CA THR A 613 -20.51 -26.54 -134.14
C THR A 613 -20.41 -25.60 -135.34
N GLU A 614 -19.40 -24.73 -135.38
CA GLU A 614 -19.09 -23.92 -136.56
C GLU A 614 -18.76 -24.77 -137.80
N ARG A 615 -18.02 -25.87 -137.65
CA ARG A 615 -17.68 -26.75 -138.79
C ARG A 615 -18.90 -27.47 -139.34
N CYS A 616 -19.81 -27.95 -138.46
CA CYS A 616 -21.09 -28.52 -138.88
C CYS A 616 -21.91 -27.51 -139.69
N ALA A 617 -22.15 -26.31 -139.16
CA ALA A 617 -22.93 -25.28 -139.85
C ALA A 617 -22.33 -24.88 -141.23
N ARG A 618 -21.01 -24.87 -141.37
CA ARG A 618 -20.33 -24.66 -142.67
C ARG A 618 -20.59 -25.81 -143.64
N LEU A 619 -20.47 -27.06 -143.18
CA LEU A 619 -20.71 -28.26 -144.01
C LEU A 619 -22.19 -28.38 -144.42
N ASP A 620 -23.14 -28.08 -143.53
CA ASP A 620 -24.57 -28.08 -143.85
C ASP A 620 -24.90 -27.07 -144.97
N GLN A 621 -24.30 -25.88 -144.89
CA GLN A 621 -24.43 -24.86 -145.95
C GLN A 621 -23.77 -25.30 -147.27
N GLU A 622 -22.63 -26.00 -147.22
CA GLU A 622 -22.01 -26.60 -148.41
C GLU A 622 -22.87 -27.71 -149.03
N CYS A 623 -23.51 -28.56 -148.22
CA CYS A 623 -24.45 -29.59 -148.67
C CYS A 623 -25.67 -28.98 -149.36
N ALA A 624 -26.33 -27.98 -148.77
CA ALA A 624 -27.42 -27.25 -149.42
C ALA A 624 -27.01 -26.66 -150.79
N ASN A 625 -25.80 -26.08 -150.85
CA ASN A 625 -25.20 -25.54 -152.08
C ASN A 625 -24.83 -26.62 -153.13
N GLN A 626 -24.80 -27.91 -152.77
CA GLN A 626 -24.62 -29.04 -153.68
C GLN A 626 -25.97 -29.57 -154.17
N GLU A 627 -26.96 -29.67 -153.29
CA GLU A 627 -28.32 -30.12 -153.61
C GLU A 627 -29.00 -29.24 -154.67
N GLU A 628 -28.85 -27.91 -154.59
CA GLU A 628 -29.42 -27.01 -155.59
C GLU A 628 -28.82 -27.26 -157.00
N LYS A 629 -27.51 -27.52 -157.08
CA LYS A 629 -26.81 -27.85 -158.34
C LYS A 629 -27.25 -29.21 -158.89
N ALA A 630 -27.38 -30.21 -158.03
CA ALA A 630 -27.89 -31.52 -158.42
C ALA A 630 -29.32 -31.43 -159.00
N ASN A 631 -30.18 -30.62 -158.38
CA ASN A 631 -31.55 -30.38 -158.85
C ASN A 631 -31.64 -29.66 -160.20
N GLN A 632 -30.63 -28.91 -160.62
CA GLN A 632 -30.54 -28.35 -161.97
C GLN A 632 -30.14 -29.43 -163.00
N LEU A 633 -29.09 -30.22 -162.71
CA LEU A 633 -28.62 -31.30 -163.58
C LEU A 633 -29.68 -32.41 -163.80
N LEU A 634 -30.48 -32.71 -162.77
CA LEU A 634 -31.60 -33.65 -162.83
C LEU A 634 -32.73 -33.23 -163.78
N ARG A 635 -32.81 -31.95 -164.19
CA ARG A 635 -33.78 -31.51 -165.20
C ARG A 635 -33.28 -31.87 -166.60
N ASN A 636 -32.02 -31.53 -166.91
CA ASN A 636 -31.41 -31.76 -168.22
C ASN A 636 -31.36 -33.27 -168.59
N ASN A 637 -31.09 -34.15 -167.62
CA ASN A 637 -31.04 -35.59 -167.86
C ASN A 637 -32.41 -36.21 -168.25
N ARG A 638 -33.54 -35.58 -167.88
CA ARG A 638 -34.89 -36.13 -168.16
C ARG A 638 -35.28 -36.07 -169.64
N ASP A 639 -34.67 -35.17 -170.41
CA ASP A 639 -34.96 -35.07 -171.85
C ASP A 639 -34.13 -36.07 -172.69
N VAL A 640 -32.95 -36.47 -172.20
CA VAL A 640 -32.13 -37.54 -172.79
C VAL A 640 -32.71 -38.92 -172.49
N ALA A 641 -33.20 -39.15 -171.26
CA ALA A 641 -33.71 -40.45 -170.81
C ALA A 641 -34.79 -41.07 -171.72
N ARG A 642 -35.70 -40.25 -172.28
CA ARG A 642 -36.83 -40.73 -173.10
C ARG A 642 -36.43 -41.45 -174.38
N GLN A 643 -35.18 -41.30 -174.85
CA GLN A 643 -34.66 -42.02 -176.02
C GLN A 643 -33.98 -43.35 -175.64
N LEU A 644 -33.64 -43.54 -174.35
CA LEU A 644 -32.93 -44.70 -173.83
C LEU A 644 -33.89 -45.76 -173.26
N ASP A 645 -35.02 -45.35 -172.68
CA ASP A 645 -35.99 -46.25 -172.05
C ASP A 645 -36.46 -47.40 -172.96
N HIS A 646 -36.61 -47.16 -174.27
CA HIS A 646 -37.13 -48.15 -175.21
C HIS A 646 -36.22 -49.37 -175.43
N SER A 647 -34.89 -49.18 -175.34
CA SER A 647 -33.91 -50.28 -175.50
C SER A 647 -33.50 -50.90 -174.16
N GLU A 648 -33.59 -50.15 -173.06
CA GLU A 648 -33.23 -50.67 -171.74
C GLU A 648 -34.27 -51.61 -171.13
N ASP A 649 -35.57 -51.45 -171.39
CA ASP A 649 -36.60 -52.14 -170.58
C ASP A 649 -36.61 -53.67 -170.71
N THR A 650 -36.12 -54.21 -171.84
CA THR A 650 -35.93 -55.66 -172.04
C THR A 650 -34.73 -56.22 -171.28
N ILE A 651 -33.70 -55.40 -171.02
CA ILE A 651 -32.50 -55.77 -170.25
C ILE A 651 -32.74 -55.53 -168.75
N LYS A 652 -33.29 -54.37 -168.39
CA LYS A 652 -33.66 -53.98 -167.01
C LYS A 652 -34.47 -55.09 -166.31
N LEU A 653 -35.33 -55.82 -167.01
CA LEU A 653 -36.12 -56.94 -166.44
C LEU A 653 -35.29 -58.07 -165.81
N LYS A 654 -34.03 -58.30 -166.24
CA LYS A 654 -33.15 -59.30 -165.63
C LYS A 654 -32.15 -58.74 -164.62
N ASP A 655 -31.71 -57.50 -164.78
CA ASP A 655 -30.91 -56.85 -163.74
C ASP A 655 -31.72 -56.46 -162.50
N ARG A 656 -33.00 -56.08 -162.66
CA ARG A 656 -33.93 -55.79 -161.53
C ARG A 656 -34.00 -56.95 -160.53
N GLU A 657 -34.03 -58.19 -161.02
CA GLU A 657 -34.14 -59.42 -160.22
C GLU A 657 -32.88 -59.66 -159.37
N ILE A 658 -31.68 -59.49 -159.95
CA ILE A 658 -30.39 -59.66 -159.26
C ILE A 658 -30.09 -58.48 -158.33
N HIS A 659 -30.41 -57.25 -158.73
CA HIS A 659 -30.17 -56.05 -157.94
C HIS A 659 -31.05 -55.99 -156.69
N SER A 660 -32.31 -56.46 -156.78
CA SER A 660 -33.22 -56.54 -155.63
C SER A 660 -32.65 -57.39 -154.49
N LEU A 661 -32.12 -58.58 -154.81
CA LEU A 661 -31.56 -59.49 -153.82
C LEU A 661 -30.29 -58.93 -153.17
N ARG A 662 -29.41 -58.28 -153.95
CA ARG A 662 -28.21 -57.62 -153.40
C ARG A 662 -28.57 -56.48 -152.45
N LYS A 663 -29.52 -55.63 -152.84
CA LYS A 663 -29.98 -54.49 -152.05
C LYS A 663 -30.66 -54.91 -150.74
N GLN A 664 -31.37 -56.05 -150.71
CA GLN A 664 -31.88 -56.63 -149.47
C GLN A 664 -30.75 -57.10 -148.54
N VAL A 665 -29.72 -57.75 -149.07
CA VAL A 665 -28.53 -58.15 -148.28
C VAL A 665 -27.80 -56.94 -147.72
N GLU A 666 -27.62 -55.88 -148.51
CA GLU A 666 -26.99 -54.62 -148.07
C GLU A 666 -27.82 -53.89 -146.98
N SER A 667 -29.15 -53.88 -147.09
CA SER A 667 -30.04 -53.34 -146.05
C SER A 667 -29.86 -54.07 -144.72
N VAL A 668 -29.94 -55.41 -144.74
CA VAL A 668 -29.77 -56.24 -143.54
C VAL A 668 -28.39 -56.08 -142.91
N HIS A 669 -27.32 -55.90 -143.70
CA HIS A 669 -25.99 -55.61 -143.15
C HIS A 669 -25.92 -54.23 -142.47
N LYS A 670 -26.60 -53.21 -143.02
CA LYS A 670 -26.69 -51.88 -142.40
C LYS A 670 -27.51 -51.89 -141.11
N GLU A 671 -28.65 -52.59 -141.13
CA GLU A 671 -29.50 -52.81 -139.94
C GLU A 671 -28.73 -53.55 -138.83
N ILE A 672 -27.95 -54.58 -139.16
CA ILE A 672 -27.08 -55.28 -138.21
C ILE A 672 -26.00 -54.35 -137.66
N ALA A 673 -25.37 -53.50 -138.48
CA ALA A 673 -24.36 -52.55 -138.03
C ALA A 673 -24.94 -51.50 -137.07
N GLU A 674 -26.13 -50.98 -137.35
CA GLU A 674 -26.84 -50.01 -136.49
C GLU A 674 -27.29 -50.64 -135.16
N VAL A 675 -27.74 -51.91 -135.19
CA VAL A 675 -28.07 -52.68 -133.96
C VAL A 675 -26.81 -53.01 -133.14
N VAL A 676 -25.68 -53.30 -133.78
CA VAL A 676 -24.40 -53.51 -133.08
C VAL A 676 -23.90 -52.20 -132.44
N GLN A 677 -23.96 -51.08 -133.16
CA GLN A 677 -23.57 -49.78 -132.62
C GLN A 677 -24.43 -49.36 -131.43
N THR A 678 -25.76 -49.40 -131.57
CA THR A 678 -26.70 -49.03 -130.48
C THR A 678 -26.58 -49.95 -129.27
N ARG A 679 -26.35 -51.26 -129.46
CA ARG A 679 -25.97 -52.18 -128.37
C ARG A 679 -24.70 -51.71 -127.66
N ASP A 680 -23.67 -51.32 -128.41
CA ASP A 680 -22.37 -50.93 -127.85
C ASP A 680 -22.37 -49.51 -127.28
N ASP A 681 -23.33 -48.65 -127.65
CA ASP A 681 -23.68 -47.42 -126.94
C ASP A 681 -24.36 -47.74 -125.60
N HIS A 682 -25.41 -48.56 -125.58
CA HIS A 682 -26.11 -48.95 -124.34
C HIS A 682 -25.25 -49.76 -123.36
N ILE A 683 -24.25 -50.52 -123.83
CA ILE A 683 -23.26 -51.19 -122.96
C ILE A 683 -22.31 -50.17 -122.30
N ARG A 684 -21.99 -49.05 -122.97
CA ARG A 684 -21.24 -47.94 -122.35
C ARG A 684 -22.11 -47.18 -121.35
N GLU A 685 -23.36 -46.90 -121.72
CA GLU A 685 -24.34 -46.24 -120.85
C GLU A 685 -24.60 -47.03 -119.56
N ASN A 686 -24.84 -48.35 -119.64
CA ASN A 686 -25.00 -49.19 -118.44
C ASN A 686 -23.75 -49.18 -117.55
N ARG A 687 -22.54 -49.24 -118.13
CA ARG A 687 -21.30 -49.18 -117.33
C ARG A 687 -21.13 -47.84 -116.62
N LEU A 688 -21.44 -46.73 -117.27
CA LEU A 688 -21.44 -45.42 -116.62
C LEU A 688 -22.47 -45.36 -115.47
N LEU A 689 -23.65 -45.94 -115.65
CA LEU A 689 -24.67 -46.03 -114.59
C LEU A 689 -24.26 -47.00 -113.46
N GLU A 690 -23.52 -48.09 -113.76
CA GLU A 690 -22.92 -48.99 -112.76
C GLU A 690 -21.79 -48.30 -111.97
N ASP A 691 -20.91 -47.57 -112.65
CA ASP A 691 -19.85 -46.75 -112.05
C ASP A 691 -20.46 -45.63 -111.18
N ASP A 692 -21.45 -44.89 -111.67
CA ASP A 692 -22.18 -43.87 -110.91
C ASP A 692 -22.91 -44.46 -109.70
N LEU A 693 -23.57 -45.63 -109.84
CA LEU A 693 -24.22 -46.30 -108.71
C LEU A 693 -23.22 -46.79 -107.66
N THR A 694 -22.05 -47.29 -108.06
CA THR A 694 -21.01 -47.69 -107.10
C THR A 694 -20.36 -46.48 -106.42
N ASN A 695 -20.10 -45.39 -107.15
CA ASN A 695 -19.65 -44.11 -106.60
C ASN A 695 -20.66 -43.53 -105.59
N MET A 696 -21.93 -43.38 -105.98
CA MET A 696 -23.00 -42.91 -105.09
C MET A 696 -23.20 -43.81 -103.87
N THR A 697 -23.00 -45.13 -104.02
CA THR A 697 -23.03 -46.07 -102.88
C THR A 697 -21.84 -45.87 -101.94
N ALA A 698 -20.63 -45.66 -102.48
CA ALA A 698 -19.43 -45.37 -101.70
C ALA A 698 -19.52 -44.02 -100.97
N GLU A 699 -20.03 -42.98 -101.62
CA GLU A 699 -20.32 -41.68 -100.98
C GLU A 699 -21.40 -41.83 -99.90
N THR A 700 -22.47 -42.58 -100.17
CA THR A 700 -23.51 -42.85 -99.16
C THR A 700 -22.93 -43.59 -97.95
N GLN A 701 -22.01 -44.55 -98.14
CA GLN A 701 -21.33 -45.24 -97.04
C GLN A 701 -20.38 -44.31 -96.27
N ARG A 702 -19.65 -43.43 -96.98
CA ARG A 702 -18.77 -42.41 -96.38
C ARG A 702 -19.58 -41.41 -95.54
N LEU A 703 -20.62 -40.81 -96.10
CA LEU A 703 -21.51 -39.89 -95.36
C LEU A 703 -22.14 -40.57 -94.14
N ASN A 704 -22.50 -41.86 -94.22
CA ASN A 704 -23.00 -42.63 -93.06
C ASN A 704 -21.91 -43.00 -92.03
N LYS A 705 -20.61 -42.90 -92.38
CA LYS A 705 -19.50 -42.98 -91.42
C LYS A 705 -19.28 -41.62 -90.77
N ASP A 706 -19.16 -40.58 -91.58
CA ASP A 706 -18.94 -39.20 -91.14
C ASP A 706 -20.08 -38.73 -90.20
N ILE A 707 -21.34 -39.11 -90.49
CA ILE A 707 -22.50 -38.87 -89.60
C ILE A 707 -22.40 -39.61 -88.26
N LYS A 708 -21.81 -40.81 -88.21
CA LYS A 708 -21.62 -41.53 -86.94
C LYS A 708 -20.52 -40.88 -86.12
N GLU A 709 -19.40 -40.53 -86.75
CA GLU A 709 -18.30 -39.83 -86.07
C GLU A 709 -18.80 -38.48 -85.50
N LEU A 710 -19.65 -37.73 -86.21
CA LEU A 710 -20.32 -36.52 -85.69
C LEU A 710 -21.36 -36.80 -84.58
N ILE A 711 -21.97 -37.99 -84.53
CA ILE A 711 -22.88 -38.40 -83.44
C ILE A 711 -22.09 -38.77 -82.19
N ASP A 712 -20.96 -39.46 -82.36
CA ASP A 712 -20.06 -39.89 -81.29
C ASP A 712 -19.31 -38.68 -80.71
N GLU A 713 -18.76 -37.78 -81.54
CA GLU A 713 -18.22 -36.47 -81.12
C GLU A 713 -19.27 -35.64 -80.35
N ARG A 714 -20.52 -35.63 -80.81
CA ARG A 714 -21.63 -34.96 -80.10
C ARG A 714 -21.91 -35.62 -78.74
N ALA A 715 -21.75 -36.94 -78.61
CA ALA A 715 -21.91 -37.63 -77.34
C ALA A 715 -20.75 -37.28 -76.38
N GLU A 716 -19.50 -37.35 -76.84
CA GLU A 716 -18.33 -36.94 -76.05
C GLU A 716 -18.42 -35.48 -75.59
N LEU A 717 -18.88 -34.56 -76.44
CA LEU A 717 -19.11 -33.17 -76.07
C LEU A 717 -20.29 -33.01 -75.09
N SER A 718 -21.32 -33.84 -75.19
CA SER A 718 -22.44 -33.86 -74.23
C SER A 718 -22.00 -34.34 -72.85
N ASP A 719 -21.13 -35.34 -72.79
CA ASP A 719 -20.60 -35.89 -71.54
C ASP A 719 -19.58 -34.92 -70.91
N GLN A 720 -18.71 -34.29 -71.71
CA GLN A 720 -17.85 -33.19 -71.25
C GLN A 720 -18.67 -32.02 -70.67
N VAL A 721 -19.83 -31.70 -71.25
CA VAL A 721 -20.75 -30.68 -70.70
C VAL A 721 -21.40 -31.16 -69.39
N GLN A 722 -21.74 -32.44 -69.24
CA GLN A 722 -22.18 -32.99 -67.95
C GLN A 722 -21.09 -32.89 -66.87
N ASP A 723 -19.84 -33.24 -67.20
CA ASP A 723 -18.70 -33.15 -66.29
C ASP A 723 -18.44 -31.69 -65.87
N TYR A 724 -18.48 -30.74 -66.80
CA TYR A 724 -18.39 -29.31 -66.47
C TYR A 724 -19.57 -28.83 -65.61
N ILE A 725 -20.79 -29.31 -65.83
CA ILE A 725 -21.94 -29.02 -64.95
C ILE A 725 -21.76 -29.62 -63.55
N GLY A 726 -21.15 -30.80 -63.45
CA GLY A 726 -20.79 -31.43 -62.18
C GLY A 726 -19.73 -30.65 -61.40
N GLU A 727 -18.66 -30.24 -62.08
CA GLU A 727 -17.58 -29.46 -61.48
C GLU A 727 -18.03 -28.03 -61.11
N VAL A 728 -18.89 -27.39 -61.92
CA VAL A 728 -19.51 -26.11 -61.55
C VAL A 728 -20.33 -26.25 -60.26
N LYS A 729 -21.19 -27.26 -60.14
CA LYS A 729 -21.95 -27.52 -58.90
C LYS A 729 -21.03 -27.78 -57.71
N ARG A 730 -19.96 -28.56 -57.90
CA ARG A 730 -18.96 -28.82 -56.86
C ARG A 730 -18.24 -27.54 -56.41
N VAL A 731 -18.06 -26.57 -57.30
CA VAL A 731 -17.53 -25.24 -56.97
C VAL A 731 -18.59 -24.37 -56.30
N GLU A 732 -19.84 -24.40 -56.75
CA GLU A 732 -20.98 -23.71 -56.11
C GLU A 732 -21.19 -24.17 -54.66
N ASP A 733 -21.20 -25.49 -54.40
CA ASP A 733 -21.30 -26.08 -53.06
C ASP A 733 -20.14 -25.62 -52.14
N VAL A 734 -18.91 -25.60 -52.67
CA VAL A 734 -17.72 -25.14 -51.92
C VAL A 734 -17.78 -23.63 -51.68
N LEU A 735 -18.28 -22.83 -52.63
CA LEU A 735 -18.48 -21.39 -52.43
C LEU A 735 -19.55 -21.13 -51.37
N ALA A 736 -20.69 -21.82 -51.43
CA ALA A 736 -21.75 -21.73 -50.41
C ALA A 736 -21.21 -22.08 -49.01
N GLN A 737 -20.46 -23.17 -48.87
CA GLN A 737 -19.80 -23.51 -47.60
C GLN A 737 -18.85 -22.39 -47.12
N LYS A 738 -18.13 -21.73 -48.03
CA LYS A 738 -17.22 -20.62 -47.67
C LYS A 738 -17.97 -19.32 -47.35
N GLU A 739 -19.17 -19.11 -47.88
CA GLU A 739 -20.04 -18.02 -47.45
C GLU A 739 -20.66 -18.28 -46.07
N ASP A 740 -21.03 -19.52 -45.76
CA ASP A 740 -21.45 -19.95 -44.42
C ASP A 740 -20.32 -19.81 -43.39
N GLU A 741 -19.10 -20.27 -43.71
CA GLU A 741 -17.92 -20.05 -42.85
C GLU A 741 -17.65 -18.55 -42.65
N ARG A 742 -17.77 -17.72 -43.70
CA ARG A 742 -17.61 -16.26 -43.60
C ARG A 742 -18.67 -15.62 -42.70
N THR A 743 -19.94 -15.99 -42.83
CA THR A 743 -21.02 -15.41 -42.00
C THR A 743 -20.89 -15.83 -40.55
N GLN A 744 -20.51 -17.08 -40.27
CA GLN A 744 -20.21 -17.55 -38.92
C GLN A 744 -19.02 -16.78 -38.29
N LEU A 745 -17.94 -16.56 -39.04
CA LEU A 745 -16.80 -15.75 -38.58
C LEU A 745 -17.18 -14.27 -38.33
N LEU A 746 -18.08 -13.70 -39.14
CA LEU A 746 -18.57 -12.34 -38.94
C LEU A 746 -19.44 -12.22 -37.68
N GLU A 747 -20.33 -13.18 -37.38
CA GLU A 747 -21.09 -13.15 -36.13
C GLU A 747 -20.21 -13.43 -34.91
N GLN A 748 -19.20 -14.31 -35.02
CA GLN A 748 -18.18 -14.48 -33.97
C GLN A 748 -17.42 -13.18 -33.69
N TYR A 749 -16.98 -12.47 -34.73
CA TYR A 749 -16.33 -11.16 -34.59
C TYR A 749 -17.28 -10.12 -33.98
N ARG A 750 -18.55 -10.13 -34.35
CA ARG A 750 -19.59 -9.26 -33.79
C ARG A 750 -19.84 -9.52 -32.30
N LEU A 751 -19.92 -10.79 -31.90
CA LEU A 751 -20.06 -11.20 -30.50
C LEU A 751 -18.83 -10.82 -29.68
N LEU A 752 -17.62 -11.09 -30.18
CA LEU A 752 -16.36 -10.66 -29.53
C LEU A 752 -16.25 -9.14 -29.42
N SER A 753 -16.76 -8.38 -30.40
CA SER A 753 -16.81 -6.92 -30.34
C SER A 753 -17.78 -6.44 -29.26
N LEU A 754 -18.97 -7.05 -29.15
CA LEU A 754 -19.94 -6.76 -28.08
C LEU A 754 -19.39 -7.14 -26.69
N GLU A 755 -18.56 -8.18 -26.58
CA GLU A 755 -17.85 -8.52 -25.34
C GLU A 755 -16.75 -7.50 -25.02
N ALA A 756 -15.98 -7.04 -26.01
CA ALA A 756 -15.00 -5.97 -25.82
C ALA A 756 -15.65 -4.63 -25.41
N GLU A 757 -16.80 -4.28 -25.99
CA GLU A 757 -17.64 -3.14 -25.58
C GLU A 757 -18.13 -3.28 -24.13
N ARG A 758 -18.55 -4.49 -23.71
CA ARG A 758 -18.92 -4.76 -22.31
C ARG A 758 -17.73 -4.62 -21.36
N PHE A 759 -16.56 -5.17 -21.70
CA PHE A 759 -15.37 -5.06 -20.84
C PHE A 759 -14.82 -3.63 -20.77
N THR A 760 -14.87 -2.85 -21.85
CA THR A 760 -14.48 -1.43 -21.82
C THR A 760 -15.48 -0.58 -21.03
N ALA A 761 -16.79 -0.82 -21.17
CA ALA A 761 -17.81 -0.19 -20.34
C ALA A 761 -17.65 -0.54 -18.85
N GLN A 762 -17.41 -1.81 -18.52
CA GLN A 762 -17.15 -2.25 -17.14
C GLN A 762 -15.87 -1.63 -16.58
N THR A 763 -14.81 -1.53 -17.38
CA THR A 763 -13.55 -0.88 -16.98
C THR A 763 -13.78 0.60 -16.70
N SER A 764 -14.49 1.31 -17.58
CA SER A 764 -14.84 2.71 -17.38
C SER A 764 -15.71 2.93 -16.13
N GLN A 765 -16.67 2.04 -15.84
CA GLN A 765 -17.43 2.07 -14.59
C GLN A 765 -16.51 1.94 -13.37
N LEU A 766 -15.66 0.89 -13.33
CA LEU A 766 -14.70 0.68 -12.23
C LEU A 766 -13.70 1.83 -12.09
N GLU A 767 -13.33 2.50 -13.18
CA GLU A 767 -12.56 3.75 -13.14
C GLU A 767 -13.36 4.88 -12.50
N THR A 768 -14.64 5.09 -12.84
CA THR A 768 -15.45 6.14 -12.19
C THR A 768 -15.64 5.88 -10.69
N GLU A 769 -15.85 4.63 -10.30
CA GLU A 769 -15.92 4.20 -8.89
C GLU A 769 -14.57 4.42 -8.18
N SER A 770 -13.45 4.06 -8.81
CA SER A 770 -12.09 4.33 -8.31
C SER A 770 -11.80 5.81 -8.15
N HIS A 771 -12.31 6.66 -9.05
CA HIS A 771 -12.21 8.11 -8.94
C HIS A 771 -13.15 8.68 -7.85
N SER A 772 -14.31 8.07 -7.59
CA SER A 772 -15.15 8.44 -6.43
C SER A 772 -14.42 8.11 -5.13
N MET A 773 -14.00 6.86 -4.96
CA MET A 773 -13.27 6.39 -3.77
C MET A 773 -12.00 7.21 -3.51
N ARG A 774 -11.27 7.63 -4.56
CA ARG A 774 -10.11 8.54 -4.41
C ARG A 774 -10.49 9.94 -3.93
N ARG A 775 -11.62 10.51 -4.40
CA ARG A 775 -12.13 11.79 -3.86
C ARG A 775 -12.58 11.63 -2.41
N ASP A 776 -13.32 10.57 -2.10
CA ASP A 776 -13.80 10.29 -0.73
C ASP A 776 -12.63 10.12 0.23
N LEU A 777 -11.60 9.34 -0.14
CA LEU A 777 -10.35 9.20 0.60
C LEU A 777 -9.64 10.54 0.77
N GLN A 778 -9.55 11.37 -0.27
CA GLN A 778 -9.02 12.74 -0.15
C GLN A 778 -9.84 13.59 0.84
N THR A 779 -11.18 13.53 0.84
CA THR A 779 -11.96 14.26 1.87
C THR A 779 -11.68 13.74 3.28
N LYS A 780 -11.43 12.43 3.43
CA LYS A 780 -11.06 11.81 4.71
C LYS A 780 -9.66 12.22 5.17
N GLU A 781 -8.67 12.30 4.27
CA GLU A 781 -7.37 12.89 4.60
C GLU A 781 -7.49 14.34 5.07
N HIS A 782 -8.32 15.16 4.40
CA HIS A 782 -8.54 16.55 4.82
C HIS A 782 -9.28 16.65 6.16
N GLN A 783 -10.15 15.69 6.49
CA GLN A 783 -10.76 15.58 7.83
C GLN A 783 -9.72 15.14 8.87
N ILE A 784 -8.85 14.18 8.55
CA ILE A 784 -7.77 13.73 9.44
C ILE A 784 -6.77 14.85 9.70
N ARG A 785 -6.31 15.59 8.67
CA ARG A 785 -5.41 16.75 8.82
C ARG A 785 -6.00 17.80 9.75
N ARG A 786 -7.28 18.18 9.58
CA ARG A 786 -7.98 19.10 10.49
C ARG A 786 -8.11 18.59 11.93
N LEU A 787 -8.33 17.29 12.11
CA LEU A 787 -8.37 16.68 13.45
C LEU A 787 -6.98 16.63 14.09
N GLN A 788 -5.92 16.41 13.32
CA GLN A 788 -4.53 16.50 13.78
C GLN A 788 -4.17 17.93 14.19
N GLU A 789 -4.49 18.93 13.35
CA GLU A 789 -4.33 20.36 13.66
C GLU A 789 -5.06 20.75 14.97
N GLN A 790 -6.27 20.21 15.19
CA GLN A 790 -7.03 20.41 16.44
C GLN A 790 -6.40 19.70 17.65
N VAL A 791 -5.92 18.46 17.49
CA VAL A 791 -5.21 17.74 18.55
C VAL A 791 -3.93 18.48 18.93
N GLU A 792 -3.12 18.93 17.99
CA GLU A 792 -1.92 19.73 18.30
C GLU A 792 -2.26 21.05 19.01
N VAL A 793 -3.37 21.71 18.68
CA VAL A 793 -3.83 22.91 19.41
C VAL A 793 -4.15 22.55 20.87
N ILE A 794 -4.90 21.48 21.10
CA ILE A 794 -5.26 21.01 22.44
C ILE A 794 -4.02 20.52 23.21
N GLU A 795 -3.05 19.89 22.55
CA GLU A 795 -1.77 19.49 23.16
C GLU A 795 -0.91 20.70 23.55
N ARG A 796 -0.86 21.75 22.70
CA ARG A 796 -0.17 23.01 23.01
C ARG A 796 -0.86 23.77 24.16
N GLU A 797 -2.19 23.78 24.20
CA GLU A 797 -2.96 24.30 25.35
C GLU A 797 -2.71 23.49 26.62
N LEU A 798 -2.72 22.15 26.53
CA LEU A 798 -2.44 21.25 27.65
C LEU A 798 -1.03 21.48 28.22
N GLN A 799 -0.01 21.54 27.36
CA GLN A 799 1.37 21.87 27.76
C GLN A 799 1.45 23.23 28.46
N GLN A 800 0.73 24.25 27.96
CA GLN A 800 0.69 25.57 28.58
C GLN A 800 0.00 25.54 29.97
N THR A 801 -1.05 24.73 30.14
CA THR A 801 -1.66 24.49 31.47
C THR A 801 -0.79 23.64 32.40
N GLN A 802 0.01 22.72 31.86
CA GLN A 802 0.95 21.91 32.64
C GLN A 802 2.10 22.78 33.18
N ILE A 803 2.62 23.70 32.38
CA ILE A 803 3.65 24.67 32.79
C ILE A 803 3.10 25.62 33.87
N SER A 804 1.86 26.10 33.73
CA SER A 804 1.25 26.95 34.78
C SER A 804 0.92 26.14 36.05
N HIS A 805 0.51 24.87 35.92
CA HIS A 805 0.33 23.98 37.06
C HIS A 805 1.65 23.75 37.81
N GLN A 806 2.74 23.41 37.13
CA GLN A 806 4.07 23.25 37.73
C GLN A 806 4.56 24.52 38.45
N SER A 807 4.23 25.71 37.92
CA SER A 807 4.51 26.98 38.60
C SER A 807 3.71 27.14 39.89
N LEU A 808 2.44 26.72 39.91
CA LEU A 808 1.58 26.74 41.10
C LEU A 808 1.99 25.66 42.11
N GLU A 809 2.34 24.45 41.68
CA GLU A 809 2.93 23.40 42.52
C GLU A 809 4.23 23.88 43.18
N GLY A 810 5.10 24.58 42.43
CA GLY A 810 6.31 25.19 42.97
C GLY A 810 6.03 26.29 44.01
N GLN A 811 4.98 27.10 43.80
CA GLN A 811 4.53 28.10 44.77
C GLN A 811 3.96 27.44 46.04
N ILE A 812 3.14 26.39 45.90
CA ILE A 812 2.59 25.61 47.02
C ILE A 812 3.72 24.92 47.79
N ALA A 813 4.69 24.30 47.10
CA ALA A 813 5.86 23.68 47.75
C ALA A 813 6.71 24.70 48.52
N ASN A 814 6.82 25.94 48.03
CA ASN A 814 7.49 27.01 48.74
C ASN A 814 6.67 27.53 49.94
N GLN A 815 5.35 27.68 49.80
CA GLN A 815 4.46 28.02 50.91
C GLN A 815 4.46 26.95 51.99
N ASN A 816 4.46 25.66 51.63
CA ASN A 816 4.57 24.56 52.58
C ASN A 816 5.91 24.59 53.32
N ARG A 817 7.05 24.85 52.64
CA ARG A 817 8.33 25.06 53.35
C ARG A 817 8.28 26.22 54.35
N ILE A 818 7.63 27.33 54.00
CA ILE A 818 7.43 28.47 54.91
C ILE A 818 6.50 28.07 56.07
N HIS A 819 5.45 27.28 55.81
CA HIS A 819 4.53 26.78 56.81
C HIS A 819 5.23 25.85 57.80
N ASN A 820 5.92 24.81 57.32
CA ASN A 820 6.72 23.90 58.15
C ASN A 820 7.75 24.67 59.00
N ASN A 821 8.48 25.64 58.43
CA ASN A 821 9.42 26.47 59.20
C ASN A 821 8.73 27.31 60.30
N LEU A 822 7.46 27.67 60.13
CA LEU A 822 6.65 28.34 61.15
C LEU A 822 6.06 27.35 62.17
N GLU A 823 5.68 26.14 61.75
CA GLU A 823 5.28 25.05 62.65
C GLU A 823 6.44 24.61 63.55
N ASP A 824 7.65 24.42 63.01
CA ASP A 824 8.87 24.15 63.77
C ASP A 824 9.15 25.27 64.78
N LYS A 825 8.96 26.54 64.38
CA LYS A 825 9.13 27.70 65.27
C LYS A 825 8.04 27.76 66.35
N ILE A 826 6.81 27.34 66.05
CA ILE A 826 5.72 27.21 67.04
C ILE A 826 6.07 26.09 68.03
N GLN A 827 6.52 24.92 67.57
CA GLN A 827 6.96 23.82 68.45
C GLN A 827 8.13 24.22 69.36
N GLU A 828 9.09 24.98 68.84
CA GLU A 828 10.20 25.54 69.65
C GLU A 828 9.67 26.49 70.74
N LEU A 829 8.71 27.36 70.40
CA LEU A 829 8.07 28.30 71.34
C LEU A 829 7.15 27.57 72.34
N GLU A 830 6.49 26.49 71.95
CA GLU A 830 5.69 25.63 72.84
C GLU A 830 6.59 24.85 73.81
N GLY A 831 7.76 24.37 73.37
CA GLY A 831 8.79 23.81 74.24
C GLY A 831 9.35 24.83 75.23
N GLN A 832 9.62 26.06 74.78
CA GLN A 832 10.03 27.16 75.67
C GLN A 832 8.93 27.53 76.67
N LYS A 833 7.66 27.58 76.23
CA LYS A 833 6.49 27.79 77.09
C LYS A 833 6.36 26.68 78.14
N TYR A 834 6.50 25.41 77.75
CA TYR A 834 6.44 24.27 78.67
C TYR A 834 7.52 24.37 79.76
N ASN A 835 8.76 24.69 79.37
CA ASN A 835 9.86 24.89 80.32
C ASN A 835 9.56 26.03 81.30
N LEU A 836 9.04 27.16 80.81
CA LEU A 836 8.64 28.29 81.67
C LEU A 836 7.45 27.94 82.58
N GLU A 837 6.49 27.13 82.12
CA GLU A 837 5.38 26.63 82.94
C GLU A 837 5.89 25.65 84.02
N GLN A 838 6.91 24.85 83.72
CA GLN A 838 7.61 24.00 84.70
C GLN A 838 8.38 24.84 85.73
N ASP A 839 9.13 25.87 85.32
CA ASP A 839 9.82 26.80 86.25
C ASP A 839 8.82 27.57 87.13
N VAL A 840 7.68 27.98 86.57
CA VAL A 840 6.58 28.58 87.31
C VAL A 840 5.93 27.57 88.28
N SER A 841 5.90 26.28 87.96
CA SER A 841 5.48 25.23 88.90
C SER A 841 6.49 25.03 90.04
N VAL A 842 7.79 24.96 89.73
CA VAL A 842 8.87 24.79 90.72
C VAL A 842 8.94 25.99 91.67
N THR A 843 8.75 27.21 91.15
CA THR A 843 8.69 28.42 91.99
C THR A 843 7.41 28.48 92.84
N ARG A 844 6.25 28.02 92.33
CA ARG A 844 5.04 27.83 93.15
C ARG A 844 5.24 26.79 94.26
N ASP A 845 5.92 25.67 93.99
CA ASP A 845 6.25 24.66 95.00
C ASP A 845 7.21 25.21 96.06
N LEU A 846 8.20 26.02 95.66
CA LEU A 846 9.09 26.73 96.57
C LEU A 846 8.32 27.75 97.43
N SER A 847 7.39 28.52 96.84
CA SER A 847 6.50 29.41 97.57
C SER A 847 5.62 28.64 98.55
N ALA A 848 5.03 27.52 98.17
CA ALA A 848 4.23 26.67 99.05
C ALA A 848 5.07 26.06 100.19
N ARG A 849 6.34 25.71 99.96
CA ARG A 849 7.28 25.27 101.02
C ARG A 849 7.64 26.41 101.98
N LEU A 850 7.81 27.64 101.46
CA LEU A 850 8.04 28.83 102.28
C LEU A 850 6.81 29.21 103.09
N GLU A 851 5.61 29.11 102.53
CA GLU A 851 4.34 29.35 103.22
C GLU A 851 4.12 28.31 104.33
N ASN A 852 4.35 27.03 104.05
CA ASN A 852 4.34 25.97 105.08
C ASN A 852 5.38 26.22 106.19
N SER A 853 6.58 26.70 105.84
CA SER A 853 7.62 27.06 106.80
C SER A 853 7.16 28.22 107.69
N LYS A 854 6.67 29.31 107.10
CA LYS A 854 6.02 30.45 107.77
C LYS A 854 4.91 29.97 108.72
N ASP A 855 4.02 29.10 108.27
CA ASP A 855 2.92 28.56 109.09
C ASP A 855 3.43 27.74 110.28
N THR A 856 4.55 27.01 110.15
CA THR A 856 5.17 26.32 111.31
C THR A 856 5.82 27.32 112.27
N VAL A 857 6.40 28.41 111.77
CA VAL A 857 6.95 29.49 112.62
C VAL A 857 5.81 30.26 113.32
N GLN A 858 4.72 30.58 112.63
CA GLN A 858 3.55 31.22 113.23
C GLN A 858 2.86 30.32 114.26
N ARG A 859 2.77 29.00 114.02
CA ARG A 859 2.30 28.05 115.06
C ARG A 859 3.23 27.96 116.27
N ARG A 860 4.55 28.09 116.09
CA ARG A 860 5.52 28.20 117.20
C ARG A 860 5.44 29.53 117.93
N LEU A 861 5.12 30.62 117.24
CA LEU A 861 4.87 31.93 117.83
C LEU A 861 3.58 31.89 118.68
N ALA A 862 2.46 31.45 118.12
CA ALA A 862 1.19 31.29 118.83
C ALA A 862 1.29 30.35 120.05
N ALA A 863 2.11 29.30 119.96
CA ALA A 863 2.40 28.45 121.11
C ALA A 863 3.18 29.17 122.23
N LYS A 864 4.04 30.15 121.89
CA LYS A 864 4.75 31.00 122.85
C LYS A 864 3.92 32.16 123.37
N GLU A 865 3.04 32.74 122.55
CA GLU A 865 2.02 33.69 122.99
C GLU A 865 1.12 33.03 124.06
N LEU A 866 0.64 31.80 123.79
CA LEU A 866 -0.12 30.99 124.76
C LEU A 866 0.71 30.51 125.98
N GLU A 867 2.03 30.57 125.97
CA GLU A 867 2.86 30.39 127.17
C GLU A 867 2.99 31.69 127.97
N CYS A 868 3.09 32.84 127.28
CA CYS A 868 3.07 34.17 127.91
C CYS A 868 1.71 34.47 128.56
N ASP A 869 0.60 34.18 127.88
CA ASP A 869 -0.76 34.39 128.42
C ASP A 869 -0.96 33.60 129.72
N ARG A 870 -0.51 32.35 129.77
CA ARG A 870 -0.52 31.53 131.00
C ARG A 870 0.36 32.11 132.11
N ALA A 871 1.50 32.70 131.76
CA ALA A 871 2.35 33.37 132.74
C ALA A 871 1.64 34.63 133.31
N VAL A 872 0.96 35.40 132.46
CA VAL A 872 0.09 36.51 132.87
C VAL A 872 -1.03 36.02 133.78
N ASP A 873 -1.78 34.97 133.41
CA ASP A 873 -2.83 34.36 134.24
C ASP A 873 -2.31 33.98 135.65
N THR A 874 -1.08 33.45 135.76
CA THR A 874 -0.49 33.12 137.07
C THR A 874 -0.08 34.35 137.88
N ILE A 875 0.33 35.45 137.24
CA ILE A 875 0.60 36.73 137.92
C ILE A 875 -0.73 37.31 138.42
N ASP A 876 -1.74 37.36 137.55
CA ASP A 876 -3.11 37.77 137.83
C ASP A 876 -3.73 36.99 139.01
N GLN A 877 -3.46 35.68 139.11
CA GLN A 877 -3.90 34.86 140.25
C GLN A 877 -3.15 35.20 141.54
N LEU A 878 -1.83 35.40 141.50
CA LEU A 878 -1.04 35.82 142.66
C LEU A 878 -1.46 37.21 143.16
N GLU A 879 -1.81 38.15 142.27
CA GLU A 879 -2.34 39.46 142.64
C GLU A 879 -3.71 39.37 143.32
N ARG A 880 -4.59 38.47 142.86
CA ARG A 880 -5.88 38.18 143.52
C ARG A 880 -5.69 37.59 144.92
N GLU A 881 -4.75 36.67 145.09
CA GLU A 881 -4.40 36.12 146.40
C GLU A 881 -3.82 37.20 147.34
N ILE A 882 -2.98 38.10 146.83
CA ILE A 882 -2.49 39.28 147.57
C ILE A 882 -3.62 40.25 147.95
N SER A 883 -4.66 40.43 147.12
CA SER A 883 -5.83 41.22 147.50
C SER A 883 -6.62 40.55 148.62
N ALA A 884 -6.98 39.27 148.46
CA ALA A 884 -7.76 38.53 149.46
C ALA A 884 -7.09 38.49 150.85
N LEU A 885 -5.76 38.44 150.90
CA LEU A 885 -5.00 38.56 152.14
C LEU A 885 -5.06 39.97 152.77
N LYS A 886 -5.08 41.04 151.97
CA LYS A 886 -5.28 42.42 152.45
C LYS A 886 -6.71 42.63 152.97
N ASP A 887 -7.70 42.13 152.25
CA ASP A 887 -9.12 42.27 152.61
C ASP A 887 -9.43 41.52 153.91
N ARG A 888 -8.85 40.33 154.11
CA ARG A 888 -8.93 39.60 155.38
C ARG A 888 -8.29 40.39 156.54
N ASN A 889 -7.10 40.95 156.32
CA ASN A 889 -6.41 41.80 157.30
C ASN A 889 -7.16 43.13 157.60
N HIS A 890 -8.14 43.50 156.76
CA HIS A 890 -9.09 44.59 157.03
C HIS A 890 -10.27 44.11 157.89
N SER A 891 -10.85 42.93 157.59
CA SER A 891 -11.91 42.30 158.41
C SER A 891 -11.46 42.10 159.86
N ASP A 892 -10.28 41.50 160.05
CA ASP A 892 -9.70 41.23 161.38
C ASP A 892 -9.58 42.52 162.23
N ARG A 893 -9.38 43.70 161.60
CA ARG A 893 -9.37 45.00 162.28
C ARG A 893 -10.76 45.56 162.61
N GLN A 894 -11.76 45.31 161.77
CA GLN A 894 -13.14 45.73 162.06
C GLN A 894 -13.74 44.89 163.20
N GLU A 895 -13.42 43.59 163.25
CA GLU A 895 -13.86 42.69 164.33
C GLU A 895 -13.28 43.11 165.70
N LEU A 896 -12.01 43.55 165.74
CA LEU A 896 -11.40 44.13 166.94
C LEU A 896 -12.15 45.39 167.44
N LEU A 897 -12.46 46.33 166.54
CA LEU A 897 -13.22 47.55 166.87
C LEU A 897 -14.65 47.22 167.38
N GLY A 898 -15.28 46.17 166.86
CA GLY A 898 -16.58 45.69 167.34
C GLY A 898 -16.53 45.14 168.77
N LEU A 899 -15.45 44.42 169.12
CA LEU A 899 -15.22 43.91 170.47
C LEU A 899 -14.97 45.04 171.49
N GLU A 900 -14.26 46.10 171.09
CA GLU A 900 -14.04 47.29 171.94
C GLU A 900 -15.36 48.03 172.22
N GLN A 901 -16.24 48.19 171.23
CA GLN A 901 -17.56 48.80 171.43
C GLN A 901 -18.49 47.95 172.32
N LEU A 902 -18.44 46.62 172.22
CA LEU A 902 -19.20 45.73 173.11
C LEU A 902 -18.72 45.83 174.57
N LEU A 903 -17.42 46.01 174.81
CA LEU A 903 -16.84 46.25 176.13
C LEU A 903 -17.30 47.58 176.75
N ALA A 904 -17.46 48.63 175.93
CA ALA A 904 -18.05 49.89 176.38
C ALA A 904 -19.54 49.70 176.74
N SER A 905 -20.33 49.08 175.86
CA SER A 905 -21.77 48.84 176.06
C SER A 905 -22.10 48.00 177.31
N ASN A 906 -21.18 47.16 177.79
CA ASN A 906 -21.40 46.37 179.00
C ASN A 906 -21.26 47.19 180.28
N ARG A 907 -20.33 48.16 180.32
CA ARG A 907 -20.10 49.02 181.49
C ARG A 907 -21.29 49.94 181.78
N ASP A 908 -21.92 50.50 180.73
CA ASP A 908 -23.13 51.33 180.89
C ASP A 908 -24.32 50.52 181.46
N LYS A 909 -24.40 49.21 181.14
CA LYS A 909 -25.46 48.32 181.66
C LYS A 909 -25.27 47.98 183.14
N GLU A 910 -24.03 47.76 183.58
CA GLU A 910 -23.73 47.59 185.01
C GLU A 910 -24.07 48.85 185.82
N PHE A 911 -23.82 50.04 185.26
CA PHE A 911 -24.17 51.32 185.89
C PHE A 911 -25.70 51.50 186.03
N GLN A 912 -26.48 51.19 184.99
CA GLN A 912 -27.95 51.25 185.05
C GLN A 912 -28.54 50.23 186.05
N ALA A 913 -27.94 49.04 186.18
CA ALA A 913 -28.40 48.04 187.14
C ALA A 913 -28.27 48.49 188.61
N GLN A 914 -27.26 49.32 188.94
CA GLN A 914 -27.06 49.81 190.32
C GLN A 914 -28.13 50.83 190.74
N LEU A 915 -28.60 51.67 189.82
CA LEU A 915 -29.68 52.64 190.07
C LEU A 915 -31.01 51.95 190.46
N ALA A 916 -31.41 50.90 189.73
CA ALA A 916 -32.63 50.16 190.03
C ALA A 916 -32.62 49.49 191.43
N VAL A 917 -31.45 49.05 191.90
CA VAL A 917 -31.27 48.51 193.27
C VAL A 917 -31.43 49.60 194.33
N GLN A 918 -30.98 50.82 194.05
CA GLN A 918 -31.15 51.96 194.95
C GLN A 918 -32.63 52.35 195.09
N GLU A 919 -33.39 52.37 194.00
CA GLU A 919 -34.84 52.67 194.02
C GLU A 919 -35.61 51.62 194.85
N SER A 920 -35.37 50.34 194.61
CA SER A 920 -35.97 49.23 195.40
C SER A 920 -35.70 49.35 196.91
N SER A 921 -34.51 49.82 197.30
CA SER A 921 -34.18 50.01 198.72
C SER A 921 -35.05 51.07 199.43
N SER A 922 -35.54 52.07 198.68
CA SER A 922 -36.38 53.15 199.22
C SER A 922 -37.82 52.70 199.48
N GLU A 923 -38.37 51.85 198.61
CA GLU A 923 -39.70 51.25 198.80
C GLU A 923 -39.73 50.31 200.02
N VAL A 924 -38.67 49.52 200.21
CA VAL A 924 -38.50 48.66 201.39
C VAL A 924 -38.44 49.47 202.69
N GLN A 925 -37.88 50.67 202.66
CA GLN A 925 -37.87 51.55 203.83
C GLN A 925 -39.27 52.11 204.15
N LEU A 926 -40.01 52.55 203.13
CA LEU A 926 -41.38 53.07 203.28
C LEU A 926 -42.37 51.99 203.77
N MET A 927 -42.14 50.72 203.43
CA MET A 927 -42.91 49.59 203.99
C MET A 927 -42.63 49.34 205.48
N LYS A 928 -41.42 49.62 206.00
CA LYS A 928 -41.11 49.46 207.43
C LYS A 928 -41.83 50.49 208.30
N ASP A 929 -41.90 51.74 207.85
CA ASP A 929 -42.56 52.82 208.60
C ASP A 929 -44.09 52.65 208.66
N ARG A 930 -44.68 51.93 207.69
CA ARG A 930 -46.08 51.46 207.79
C ARG A 930 -46.28 50.29 208.76
N LEU A 931 -45.22 49.55 209.08
CA LEU A 931 -45.29 48.37 209.95
C LEU A 931 -45.27 48.81 211.42
N THR A 932 -44.31 49.66 211.80
CA THR A 932 -44.20 50.23 213.16
C THR A 932 -45.43 51.04 213.57
N LEU A 933 -46.09 51.73 212.62
CA LEU A 933 -47.36 52.41 212.87
C LEU A 933 -48.51 51.43 213.20
N ASN A 934 -48.52 50.24 212.61
CA ASN A 934 -49.50 49.19 212.94
C ASN A 934 -49.16 48.50 214.27
N ASP A 935 -47.89 48.28 214.57
CA ASP A 935 -47.46 47.74 215.88
C ASP A 935 -47.96 48.65 217.01
N SER A 936 -47.86 49.98 216.85
CA SER A 936 -48.39 50.96 217.82
C SER A 936 -49.93 50.93 218.01
N LYS A 937 -50.67 50.36 217.04
CA LYS A 937 -52.13 50.09 217.16
C LYS A 937 -52.42 48.73 217.79
N ILE A 938 -51.62 47.70 217.50
CA ILE A 938 -51.75 46.40 218.14
C ILE A 938 -51.52 46.54 219.66
N ASP A 939 -50.58 47.40 220.04
CA ASP A 939 -50.25 47.69 221.44
C ASP A 939 -51.37 48.41 222.21
N SER A 940 -52.20 49.24 221.55
CA SER A 940 -53.38 49.84 222.17
C SER A 940 -54.57 48.88 222.21
N GLN A 941 -54.82 48.12 221.14
CA GLN A 941 -55.86 47.09 221.11
C GLN A 941 -55.61 45.94 222.11
N THR A 942 -54.34 45.60 222.37
CA THR A 942 -53.97 44.60 223.39
C THR A 942 -54.36 45.05 224.81
N ARG A 943 -54.42 46.37 225.06
CA ARG A 943 -54.87 46.96 226.33
C ARG A 943 -56.41 46.99 226.45
N GLU A 944 -57.15 46.96 225.34
CA GLU A 944 -58.60 46.75 225.33
C GLU A 944 -58.96 45.26 225.50
N ILE A 945 -58.24 44.35 224.83
CA ILE A 945 -58.48 42.89 224.91
C ILE A 945 -58.30 42.38 226.36
N THR A 946 -57.38 42.96 227.13
CA THR A 946 -57.22 42.65 228.56
C THR A 946 -58.39 43.14 229.42
N GLN A 947 -59.09 44.21 229.03
CA GLN A 947 -60.32 44.65 229.70
C GLN A 947 -61.52 43.77 229.32
N LEU A 948 -61.62 43.34 228.05
CA LEU A 948 -62.71 42.48 227.58
C LEU A 948 -62.61 41.03 228.08
N ARG A 949 -61.41 40.50 228.32
CA ARG A 949 -61.25 39.16 228.93
C ARG A 949 -61.84 39.06 230.34
N ASN A 950 -61.80 40.17 231.10
CA ASN A 950 -62.45 40.26 232.41
C ASN A 950 -63.99 40.28 232.31
N ARG A 951 -64.59 40.22 231.12
CA ARG A 951 -66.04 40.27 230.87
C ARG A 951 -66.62 39.01 230.24
N ILE A 952 -65.79 38.09 229.73
CA ILE A 952 -66.25 36.81 229.15
C ILE A 952 -66.39 35.73 230.24
N LEU A 953 -65.56 35.79 231.30
CA LEU A 953 -65.72 34.95 232.49
C LEU A 953 -67.07 35.16 233.21
N ASP A 954 -67.75 36.29 232.98
CA ASP A 954 -69.11 36.57 233.46
C ASP A 954 -70.21 35.83 232.65
N LEU A 955 -69.88 35.16 231.53
CA LEU A 955 -70.86 34.71 230.52
C LEU A 955 -70.78 33.23 230.09
N GLU A 956 -69.65 32.54 230.24
CA GLU A 956 -69.55 31.12 229.83
C GLU A 956 -70.37 30.17 230.73
N SER A 957 -71.00 30.68 231.79
CA SER A 957 -71.86 29.97 232.74
C SER A 957 -73.18 29.39 232.19
N ASP A 958 -73.58 29.66 230.93
CA ASP A 958 -74.98 29.47 230.47
C ASP A 958 -75.28 28.37 229.39
N LEU A 959 -74.33 27.84 228.59
CA LEU A 959 -74.64 27.44 227.18
C LEU A 959 -74.65 25.94 226.67
N GLU A 960 -73.91 24.93 227.15
CA GLU A 960 -73.42 23.72 226.39
C GLU A 960 -74.39 22.69 225.63
N ARG A 961 -74.46 22.59 224.21
CA ARG A 961 -75.59 21.91 223.40
C ARG A 961 -75.64 21.19 221.89
N SER A 962 -74.75 20.99 220.81
CA SER A 962 -75.20 20.35 219.42
C SER A 962 -74.32 19.89 218.09
N ARG A 963 -74.73 18.83 217.25
CA ARG A 963 -74.84 18.55 215.69
C ARG A 963 -73.78 17.83 214.66
N HIS A 964 -74.16 17.31 213.40
CA HIS A 964 -73.35 16.45 212.35
C HIS A 964 -73.91 16.03 210.84
N GLN A 965 -73.12 15.39 209.85
CA GLN A 965 -73.41 14.34 208.69
C GLN A 965 -73.21 14.46 207.04
N LEU A 966 -72.81 13.34 206.27
CA LEU A 966 -73.04 12.75 204.80
C LEU A 966 -72.35 13.06 203.34
N THR A 967 -72.15 12.08 202.32
CA THR A 967 -71.74 12.20 200.78
C THR A 967 -71.55 10.91 199.78
N ASN A 968 -71.45 10.93 198.37
CA ASN A 968 -71.15 9.77 197.31
C ASN A 968 -70.95 10.01 195.68
N GLU A 969 -70.47 9.01 194.78
CA GLU A 969 -70.62 8.66 193.24
C GLU A 969 -69.53 8.54 192.00
N ARG A 970 -69.85 8.03 190.71
CA ARG A 970 -69.03 7.39 189.51
C ARG A 970 -69.50 7.61 187.94
N PHE A 971 -69.13 7.14 186.65
CA PHE A 971 -68.17 6.24 185.78
C PHE A 971 -68.18 6.40 184.11
N GLU A 972 -67.50 5.61 183.15
CA GLU A 972 -67.17 5.94 181.62
C GLU A 972 -66.86 4.86 180.38
N LYS A 973 -66.73 5.24 179.01
CA LYS A 973 -65.81 4.84 177.75
C LYS A 973 -66.05 3.95 176.36
N GLU A 974 -65.40 4.28 175.15
CA GLU A 974 -64.72 3.46 173.96
C GLU A 974 -65.11 3.22 172.34
N LYS A 975 -64.11 3.04 171.33
CA LYS A 975 -63.75 2.40 169.88
C LYS A 975 -64.33 2.51 168.34
N THR A 976 -63.54 2.33 167.15
CA THR A 976 -63.71 1.65 165.68
C THR A 976 -63.12 2.26 164.23
N ALA A 977 -62.69 1.53 163.08
CA ALA A 977 -62.32 1.98 161.58
C ALA A 977 -61.91 0.98 160.31
N GLN A 978 -61.87 1.30 158.91
CA GLN A 978 -61.08 0.71 157.63
C GLN A 978 -61.54 0.87 156.02
N GLU A 979 -60.69 0.81 154.88
CA GLU A 979 -60.80 0.24 153.37
C GLU A 979 -60.25 0.90 151.93
N LEU A 980 -60.13 0.22 150.68
CA LEU A 980 -59.49 0.68 149.28
C LEU A 980 -59.54 -0.18 147.85
N ARG A 981 -59.23 0.29 146.52
CA ARG A 981 -58.52 -0.33 145.20
C ARG A 981 -58.99 -0.35 143.57
N ARG A 982 -58.11 -0.11 142.48
CA ARG A 982 -57.84 -0.58 140.95
C ARG A 982 -58.40 -0.10 139.43
N VAL A 983 -57.81 -0.54 138.20
CA VAL A 983 -58.15 -0.73 136.62
C VAL A 983 -57.36 -0.19 135.25
N THR A 984 -57.77 -0.38 133.89
CA THR A 984 -57.12 -0.21 132.43
C THR A 984 -57.90 0.62 131.27
N GLU A 985 -57.31 1.09 130.11
CA GLU A 985 -57.80 1.61 128.72
C GLU A 985 -58.24 3.12 128.41
N LEU A 986 -58.97 3.50 127.30
CA LEU A 986 -58.89 4.83 126.52
C LEU A 986 -60.16 5.78 126.28
N SER A 987 -59.94 7.12 126.11
CA SER A 987 -60.64 8.19 125.27
C SER A 987 -61.77 9.22 125.71
N ARG A 988 -61.49 10.55 125.48
CA ARG A 988 -62.25 11.84 125.16
C ARG A 988 -63.46 12.47 125.96
N SER A 989 -63.32 13.80 126.25
CA SER A 989 -64.34 14.91 126.42
C SER A 989 -65.19 15.08 127.72
N GLN A 990 -65.87 16.24 127.89
CA GLN A 990 -66.46 16.81 129.13
C GLN A 990 -67.87 17.46 128.85
N LEU A 991 -68.56 18.34 129.62
CA LEU A 991 -68.26 19.33 130.72
C LEU A 991 -69.58 19.89 131.36
N SER A 992 -69.51 20.60 132.50
CA SER A 992 -70.57 21.43 133.19
C SER A 992 -71.69 20.65 133.95
N ARG A 993 -72.42 21.19 134.97
CA ARG A 993 -72.52 22.55 135.58
C ARG A 993 -73.12 22.49 137.02
N SER A 994 -72.91 23.56 137.82
CA SER A 994 -73.85 24.14 138.84
C SER A 994 -73.99 23.57 140.29
N ALA A 995 -73.51 24.39 141.25
CA ALA A 995 -74.10 24.81 142.54
C ALA A 995 -74.54 23.82 143.66
N GLY A 996 -74.24 24.20 144.91
CA GLY A 996 -74.68 23.59 146.18
C GLY A 996 -73.94 24.21 147.38
N HIS A 997 -74.47 24.12 148.62
CA HIS A 997 -73.88 24.76 149.81
C HIS A 997 -73.81 23.83 151.04
N MET A 998 -73.03 24.22 152.06
CA MET A 998 -72.83 23.50 153.34
C MET A 998 -74.16 23.34 154.11
N THR A 999 -74.53 22.28 154.84
CA THR A 999 -73.84 21.18 155.59
C THR A 999 -74.67 19.84 155.39
N PRO A 1000 -74.66 18.73 156.20
CA PRO A 1000 -73.94 18.33 157.41
C PRO A 1000 -73.27 16.92 157.37
N SER A 1001 -73.85 15.86 157.99
CA SER A 1001 -73.14 14.62 158.39
C SER A 1001 -73.97 13.31 158.26
N SER A 1002 -73.33 12.25 157.73
CA SER A 1002 -73.48 10.79 158.00
C SER A 1002 -74.83 10.03 157.85
N GLN A 1003 -74.94 9.11 156.85
CA GLN A 1003 -75.36 7.66 156.94
C GLN A 1003 -75.49 6.90 155.56
N ALA A 1004 -74.74 5.78 155.37
CA ALA A 1004 -74.94 4.50 154.57
C ALA A 1004 -75.40 4.31 153.05
N LEU A 1005 -74.52 3.65 152.21
CA LEU A 1005 -74.70 2.53 151.17
C LEU A 1005 -75.24 2.65 149.66
N SER A 1006 -74.51 2.07 148.63
CA SER A 1006 -74.88 1.53 147.22
C SER A 1006 -74.79 2.37 145.85
N GLY A 1007 -74.76 1.82 144.56
CA GLY A 1007 -74.68 2.62 143.22
C GLY A 1007 -74.53 2.04 141.72
N ARG A 1008 -74.53 2.88 140.57
CA ARG A 1008 -74.25 2.65 139.04
C ARG A 1008 -74.34 3.88 137.93
N ALA A 1009 -73.79 3.89 136.65
CA ALA A 1009 -73.95 4.93 135.47
C ALA A 1009 -73.39 4.65 133.94
N THR A 1010 -73.67 5.43 132.80
CA THR A 1010 -73.23 5.29 131.29
C THR A 1010 -73.37 6.48 130.16
N PRO A 1011 -72.76 6.51 128.88
CA PRO A 1011 -72.71 7.62 127.77
C PRO A 1011 -72.77 7.34 126.15
N MET A 1012 -72.67 8.33 125.13
CA MET A 1012 -72.65 8.17 123.56
C MET A 1012 -72.20 9.37 122.52
N SER A 1013 -72.31 9.31 121.11
CA SER A 1013 -71.77 10.26 119.97
C SER A 1013 -72.46 10.32 118.48
N GLN A 1014 -72.14 11.28 117.50
CA GLN A 1014 -72.24 11.36 115.93
C GLN A 1014 -73.12 12.36 114.97
N VAL A 1015 -72.64 12.69 113.71
CA VAL A 1015 -73.25 12.82 112.27
C VAL A 1015 -73.80 14.13 111.48
N SER A 1016 -74.42 14.07 110.24
CA SER A 1016 -74.29 14.97 109.00
C SER A 1016 -75.54 15.25 108.04
N ALA A 1017 -75.40 16.00 106.89
CA ALA A 1017 -76.11 15.94 105.52
C ALA A 1017 -76.99 17.13 104.92
N PRO A 1018 -77.22 17.22 103.56
CA PRO A 1018 -78.16 18.20 102.90
C PRO A 1018 -79.06 17.72 101.70
N VAL A 1019 -80.21 18.39 101.45
CA VAL A 1019 -80.82 18.77 100.12
C VAL A 1019 -82.18 19.45 100.35
N ASN A 1020 -82.44 20.59 99.71
CA ASN A 1020 -83.66 21.38 99.94
C ASN A 1020 -84.86 20.89 99.11
N LYS A 1021 -86.00 20.65 99.77
CA LYS A 1021 -87.33 20.50 99.15
C LYS A 1021 -88.47 21.16 99.95
N GLY A 1022 -88.20 22.05 100.91
CA GLY A 1022 -89.24 22.57 101.82
C GLY A 1022 -88.91 23.89 102.53
N ASN A 1023 -89.80 24.88 102.34
CA ASN A 1023 -90.08 26.08 103.15
C ASN A 1023 -88.97 26.77 104.00
N LYS A 1024 -88.62 27.99 103.53
CA LYS A 1024 -88.72 29.29 104.25
C LYS A 1024 -87.68 29.75 105.31
N TYR A 1025 -86.97 30.84 104.96
CA TYR A 1025 -86.47 31.95 105.82
C TYR A 1025 -85.31 31.66 106.83
N SER A 1026 -84.46 32.59 107.30
CA SER A 1026 -84.07 33.97 106.89
C SER A 1026 -82.95 34.60 107.78
N LEU A 1027 -81.86 35.16 107.21
CA LEU A 1027 -80.98 36.27 107.73
C LEU A 1027 -80.23 36.10 109.11
N LEU A 1028 -79.26 36.94 109.58
CA LEU A 1028 -78.08 37.68 109.02
C LEU A 1028 -77.24 38.31 110.22
N LEU A 1029 -76.20 39.15 109.93
CA LEU A 1029 -75.42 40.08 110.81
C LEU A 1029 -74.45 39.46 111.86
N GLN A 1030 -73.31 40.05 112.30
CA GLN A 1030 -72.38 41.16 111.89
C GLN A 1030 -71.01 40.94 112.65
N VAL A 1031 -69.89 41.70 112.75
CA VAL A 1031 -69.28 43.05 112.44
C VAL A 1031 -67.75 42.83 112.18
N GLY A 1032 -66.74 43.73 112.06
CA GLY A 1032 -66.52 45.20 112.23
C GLY A 1032 -65.71 45.58 113.50
N GLY A 1033 -64.60 46.35 113.53
CA GLY A 1033 -63.72 46.93 112.47
C GLY A 1033 -62.64 47.93 113.01
N ALA A 1034 -61.82 48.53 112.10
CA ALA A 1034 -60.86 49.67 112.27
C ALA A 1034 -59.55 49.47 113.13
N LEU A 1035 -58.39 50.15 112.95
CA LEU A 1035 -57.79 51.03 111.91
C LEU A 1035 -56.20 51.01 111.98
N GLN A 1036 -55.47 51.73 111.10
CA GLN A 1036 -53.97 51.72 110.88
C GLN A 1036 -53.09 52.24 112.07
N PRO A 1037 -51.72 52.08 112.16
CA PRO A 1037 -50.62 51.60 111.25
C PRO A 1037 -49.71 50.49 111.92
N PRO A 1038 -48.33 50.39 111.96
CA PRO A 1038 -47.15 50.93 111.20
C PRO A 1038 -45.92 49.97 110.88
N LEU A 1039 -44.89 50.55 110.19
CA LEU A 1039 -43.45 50.27 109.88
C LEU A 1039 -42.52 49.12 110.44
N LYS A 1040 -41.64 48.62 109.51
CA LYS A 1040 -40.19 48.19 109.58
C LYS A 1040 -39.70 46.72 109.86
N SER A 1041 -39.25 46.04 108.77
CA SER A 1041 -37.97 45.30 108.47
C SER A 1041 -37.21 44.36 109.47
N ALA A 1042 -36.37 43.36 109.08
CA ALA A 1042 -36.24 42.42 107.93
C ALA A 1042 -34.90 41.59 107.99
N HIS A 1043 -34.88 40.26 107.77
CA HIS A 1043 -33.67 39.38 107.61
C HIS A 1043 -33.99 38.00 106.95
N SER A 1044 -32.96 37.21 106.56
CA SER A 1044 -33.03 35.86 105.91
C SER A 1044 -31.91 34.93 106.45
N LEU A 1045 -31.91 33.57 106.42
CA LEU A 1045 -32.55 32.48 105.62
C LEU A 1045 -31.77 32.03 104.35
N SER A 1046 -31.75 30.71 104.05
CA SER A 1046 -30.77 30.03 103.16
C SER A 1046 -31.26 28.68 102.52
N THR A 1047 -30.65 28.31 101.38
CA THR A 1047 -30.41 26.95 100.79
C THR A 1047 -31.54 25.99 100.31
N ALA A 1048 -31.41 25.59 99.02
CA ALA A 1048 -31.68 24.24 98.43
C ALA A 1048 -33.14 23.71 98.25
N PRO A 1049 -33.40 22.64 97.45
CA PRO A 1049 -32.92 22.38 96.07
C PRO A 1049 -33.99 21.79 95.08
N ALA A 1050 -33.62 21.75 93.78
CA ALA A 1050 -34.00 20.77 92.72
C ALA A 1050 -35.41 20.72 92.02
N ASN A 1051 -35.32 20.72 90.67
CA ASN A 1051 -36.10 19.98 89.65
C ASN A 1051 -37.48 20.43 89.08
N VAL A 1052 -37.67 20.00 87.81
CA VAL A 1052 -38.89 19.90 86.94
C VAL A 1052 -39.20 21.05 85.95
N SER A 1053 -39.58 20.63 84.74
CA SER A 1053 -39.85 21.36 83.49
C SER A 1053 -41.18 22.13 83.42
N VAL A 1054 -41.34 22.98 82.38
CA VAL A 1054 -42.28 22.77 81.24
C VAL A 1054 -42.08 23.86 80.16
N ALA A 1055 -42.49 23.58 78.91
CA ALA A 1055 -42.24 24.38 77.71
C ALA A 1055 -43.32 25.44 77.37
N SER A 1056 -43.04 26.34 76.40
CA SER A 1056 -44.06 26.90 75.48
C SER A 1056 -43.49 27.59 74.22
N ASN A 1057 -43.84 27.02 73.06
CA ASN A 1057 -44.09 27.59 71.71
C ASN A 1057 -43.61 29.00 71.29
N LEU A 1058 -43.02 29.07 70.08
CA LEU A 1058 -43.47 29.94 68.96
C LEU A 1058 -42.85 29.47 67.61
N ALA A 1059 -43.44 29.85 66.45
CA ALA A 1059 -43.06 29.29 65.13
C ALA A 1059 -43.42 30.18 63.91
N ALA A 1060 -42.65 30.08 62.82
CA ALA A 1060 -42.99 30.48 61.43
C ALA A 1060 -42.02 29.78 60.43
N SER A 1061 -42.51 28.95 59.48
CA SER A 1061 -42.68 29.20 58.02
C SER A 1061 -41.37 29.14 57.19
N SER A 1062 -41.25 28.50 56.01
CA SER A 1062 -42.20 28.04 54.95
C SER A 1062 -41.71 26.70 54.32
N ARG A 1063 -42.55 25.71 53.92
CA ARG A 1063 -43.21 25.45 52.59
C ARG A 1063 -42.28 25.63 51.35
N SER A 1064 -42.29 24.78 50.29
CA SER A 1064 -42.95 23.50 49.93
C SER A 1064 -42.04 22.71 48.93
N SER A 1065 -42.14 21.39 48.67
CA SER A 1065 -43.15 20.62 47.88
C SER A 1065 -43.40 21.16 46.45
N ILE A 1066 -43.59 20.36 45.38
CA ILE A 1066 -43.99 18.92 45.30
C ILE A 1066 -43.49 18.17 44.01
N THR A 1067 -43.60 16.84 44.04
CA THR A 1067 -43.31 15.75 43.06
C THR A 1067 -44.17 15.74 41.75
N GLN A 1068 -43.69 15.09 40.66
CA GLN A 1068 -44.40 14.10 39.77
C GLN A 1068 -43.90 14.06 38.29
N ALA A 1069 -44.36 13.08 37.50
CA ALA A 1069 -44.01 12.87 36.08
C ALA A 1069 -45.21 12.36 35.23
N LYS A 1070 -45.25 12.73 33.93
CA LYS A 1070 -45.90 12.07 32.75
C LYS A 1070 -45.49 12.84 31.47
N LEU A 1071 -45.20 12.29 30.27
CA LEU A 1071 -45.77 11.26 29.37
C LEU A 1071 -46.73 11.86 28.30
N LEU A 1072 -46.67 11.33 27.06
CA LEU A 1072 -47.45 11.65 25.83
C LEU A 1072 -46.93 12.82 24.96
N LEU A 1073 -47.17 12.90 23.64
CA LEU A 1073 -47.10 11.93 22.53
C LEU A 1073 -47.26 12.70 21.18
N ALA A 1074 -46.88 12.08 20.04
CA ALA A 1074 -47.23 12.47 18.66
C ALA A 1074 -46.58 13.79 18.12
N ASP A 1075 -46.42 14.04 16.81
CA ASP A 1075 -46.64 13.18 15.63
C ASP A 1075 -45.82 13.65 14.40
N SER A 1076 -46.00 12.99 13.25
CA SER A 1076 -45.62 13.34 11.87
C SER A 1076 -44.27 12.80 11.35
N ASN A 1077 -44.38 11.81 10.47
CA ASN A 1077 -43.30 11.24 9.65
C ASN A 1077 -43.83 11.06 8.20
N SER A 1078 -43.05 11.38 7.17
CA SER A 1078 -43.54 11.35 5.79
C SER A 1078 -42.47 11.06 4.72
N GLN A 1079 -42.57 9.85 4.13
CA GLN A 1079 -42.11 9.48 2.77
C GLN A 1079 -40.58 9.33 2.53
N GLN A 1080 -40.09 8.41 1.68
CA GLN A 1080 -40.71 7.25 1.01
C GLN A 1080 -39.66 6.18 0.59
N LYS A 1081 -40.05 4.89 0.70
CA LYS A 1081 -39.84 3.75 -0.24
C LYS A 1081 -38.44 3.48 -0.88
N LEU A 1082 -37.82 2.31 -0.61
CA LEU A 1082 -37.84 1.04 -1.41
C LEU A 1082 -36.68 0.94 -2.45
N SER A 1083 -36.19 -0.23 -2.89
CA SER A 1083 -36.50 -1.64 -2.55
C SER A 1083 -35.31 -2.57 -2.86
N SER A 1084 -35.19 -3.71 -2.18
CA SER A 1084 -34.36 -4.86 -2.59
C SER A 1084 -34.98 -6.18 -2.09
N PRO A 1085 -35.15 -7.22 -2.94
CA PRO A 1085 -35.70 -8.50 -2.52
C PRO A 1085 -34.75 -9.70 -2.69
N ARG A 1086 -34.83 -10.64 -1.72
CA ARG A 1086 -34.30 -12.01 -1.81
C ARG A 1086 -35.49 -12.99 -1.68
N SER A 1087 -35.69 -13.90 -2.63
CA SER A 1087 -36.29 -15.23 -2.37
C SER A 1087 -36.28 -16.13 -3.61
N ALA A 1088 -35.93 -17.41 -3.41
CA ALA A 1088 -36.31 -18.55 -4.25
C ALA A 1088 -37.61 -19.20 -3.64
N PRO A 1089 -38.29 -20.23 -4.20
CA PRO A 1089 -37.72 -21.40 -4.90
C PRO A 1089 -38.57 -22.08 -6.02
N ARG A 1090 -38.12 -23.29 -6.43
CA ARG A 1090 -38.80 -24.40 -7.16
C ARG A 1090 -38.72 -24.52 -8.70
N TRP A 1091 -37.78 -25.38 -9.13
CA TRP A 1091 -37.97 -26.66 -9.87
C TRP A 1091 -38.75 -26.74 -11.21
N ASN A 1092 -38.10 -27.44 -12.16
CA ASN A 1092 -38.62 -28.16 -13.36
C ASN A 1092 -39.21 -27.38 -14.56
N SER A 1093 -38.49 -27.40 -15.70
CA SER A 1093 -38.78 -28.33 -16.84
C SER A 1093 -38.49 -27.72 -18.22
N ALA A 1094 -37.61 -28.36 -19.01
CA ALA A 1094 -37.42 -28.23 -20.47
C ALA A 1094 -37.11 -26.82 -21.05
N VAL A 1095 -36.46 -26.66 -22.21
CA VAL A 1095 -35.90 -27.64 -23.18
C VAL A 1095 -34.37 -27.49 -23.20
#